data_AF-U3IUB5-F1
#
_entry.id   AF-U3IUB5-F1
#
_cell.length_a   1.000
_cell.length_b   1.000
_cell.length_c   1.000
_cell.angle_alpha   90.00
_cell.angle_beta   90.00
_cell.angle_gamma   90.00
#
_symmetry.space_group_name_H-M   'P 1'
#
loop_
_entity.id
_entity.type
_entity.pdbx_description
1 polymer ?
#
loop_
_entity_poly.entity_id
_entity_poly.type
_entity_poly.pdbx_seq_one_letter_code
_entity_poly.pdbx_strand_id
1 'polypeptide(L)'
;MYSLIFGGPNLGPSVGQDGETEAHQSHPSVFLWPSQLRRFGRAGHHLPSQVTASSPCRAQHQIHISSCQDPGCPQPLGAGRAVAEPSFVSTGSLPWDVLNPAPSPTLLARGARRVSSSQAGQCTWGAWGWRNEGLWDGGRGGEREQLPCEGRGGLRLHGAGSPQAAGLPQVPRMLALCLLSLAWLSEGSQRSEPMFTAVTHRLLPPDYDSNPTQLNYGVAVTDLDADGDFEIVVAGYNGPNLVLKYDKARGRLVNVAEDERSSPYYALRDRQGNAIGVTACDIDGDGREEVYFLNTNNAFSGMATYTDKLFKLRNGRWEDLLSDKVNRDVASRFAGRSVACVDRTGSGRYSIYIANYASGNVGPHALIEMDVAASDPARGVVVLVDVAAQAGVSRYTGGRGVAVGPILSDSASDIFCGNENSPNFLFHNRGDGTYRDVAAAVGLDDPYQHGRGVALADFNRDGRVDIVYGNWNGPHRLYLQAGAPGRVRFRDIATPKFSMPSPVRTVIAADFDNDQELEVFFNNIAYRGSSANRLFRLTRREHSDPIVEELNPGDALEPEGRGTGGAVTDFDGDGMLDLILSHGESMAQPISIFKGTQGTANNWLRVIPRTRFGAFARGAKVVLFTRRSGAHLRIIDGGSGYLCEMEPVAHFGLGRDEASSLEVTWPDGRVLVRAVASSETNSVLEVPYPPDTEEPLVPTPLECGQGFSQHENGRCVDTNECTEFPFVCPRDKPVCVNTYGGYRCRSNKRCSRGFEPNEDGTACVAQVAFFGGYPSAGSWPWPPQGALLPLGFGLCLCLYAL
;
A
#
# COMPACT_ATOMS: atom_id res chain seq x y z
N MET A 1 1.22 -11.44 34.35
CA MET A 1 1.36 -12.66 35.15
C MET A 1 0.32 -13.65 34.67
N TYR A 2 0.70 -14.60 33.81
CA TYR A 2 0.04 -15.89 33.57
C TYR A 2 0.92 -16.66 32.57
N SER A 3 1.28 -17.89 32.90
CA SER A 3 2.04 -18.82 32.08
C SER A 3 1.40 -20.21 32.21
N LEU A 4 1.84 -21.16 31.36
CA LEU A 4 1.30 -22.52 31.21
C LEU A 4 -0.03 -22.52 30.41
N ILE A 5 -0.36 -23.51 29.59
CA ILE A 5 0.09 -24.91 29.51
C ILE A 5 0.23 -25.32 28.04
N PHE A 6 1.23 -26.13 27.68
CA PHE A 6 1.07 -27.30 26.78
C PHE A 6 2.33 -28.17 26.83
N GLY A 7 2.15 -29.49 26.90
CA GLY A 7 3.26 -30.44 26.90
C GLY A 7 2.83 -31.85 26.51
N GLY A 8 3.62 -32.46 25.62
CA GLY A 8 3.60 -33.89 25.29
C GLY A 8 2.45 -34.40 24.41
N PRO A 9 2.57 -35.61 23.83
CA PRO A 9 3.59 -36.63 24.13
C PRO A 9 4.59 -36.96 23.00
N ASN A 10 5.74 -37.52 23.38
CA ASN A 10 6.70 -38.15 22.48
C ASN A 10 6.28 -39.58 22.09
N LEU A 11 6.68 -40.01 20.90
CA LEU A 11 6.88 -41.43 20.55
C LEU A 11 8.37 -41.63 20.25
N GLY A 12 9.00 -42.62 20.89
CA GLY A 12 10.38 -43.04 20.58
C GLY A 12 10.45 -43.99 19.38
N PRO A 13 11.65 -44.46 19.01
CA PRO A 13 11.92 -45.86 19.32
C PRO A 13 13.34 -46.22 19.79
N SER A 14 13.37 -47.26 20.63
CA SER A 14 14.38 -48.31 20.87
C SER A 14 15.88 -48.13 20.55
N VAL A 15 16.68 -48.46 21.58
CA VAL A 15 18.10 -48.85 21.53
C VAL A 15 18.30 -50.18 20.75
N GLY A 16 19.41 -50.29 20.03
CA GLY A 16 20.05 -51.55 19.66
C GLY A 16 21.55 -51.48 19.98
N GLN A 17 22.09 -52.50 20.66
CA GLN A 17 23.53 -52.65 20.88
C GLN A 17 24.14 -53.48 19.75
N ASP A 18 25.33 -53.11 19.32
CA ASP A 18 26.45 -54.02 19.03
C ASP A 18 27.71 -53.14 18.99
N GLY A 19 28.89 -53.70 19.22
CA GLY A 19 30.12 -52.91 19.28
C GLY A 19 31.34 -53.67 18.77
N GLU A 20 32.40 -52.92 18.44
CA GLU A 20 33.78 -53.36 18.62
C GLU A 20 34.77 -52.18 18.52
N THR A 21 35.99 -52.45 18.98
CA THR A 21 37.22 -51.62 19.13
C THR A 21 37.70 -50.94 17.82
N GLU A 22 38.53 -49.88 17.79
CA GLU A 22 39.87 -49.70 18.42
C GLU A 22 40.29 -48.24 18.72
N ALA A 23 41.46 -48.06 19.37
CA ALA A 23 42.05 -46.80 19.86
C ALA A 23 42.82 -45.99 18.78
N HIS A 24 42.98 -44.66 18.88
CA HIS A 24 43.98 -43.88 19.65
C HIS A 24 43.74 -42.35 19.35
N GLN A 25 44.21 -41.29 20.03
CA GLN A 25 45.21 -41.10 21.10
C GLN A 25 45.00 -39.74 21.86
N SER A 26 45.18 -39.74 23.19
CA SER A 26 45.69 -38.65 24.07
C SER A 26 45.30 -37.14 23.90
N HIS A 27 44.31 -36.67 24.67
CA HIS A 27 44.40 -35.85 25.92
C HIS A 27 45.67 -35.02 26.29
N PRO A 28 45.61 -34.07 27.28
CA PRO A 28 44.45 -33.50 28.02
C PRO A 28 44.44 -31.96 28.27
N SER A 29 43.31 -31.47 28.80
CA SER A 29 43.20 -30.21 29.57
C SER A 29 43.41 -30.46 31.08
N VAL A 30 43.82 -29.45 31.86
CA VAL A 30 43.85 -29.52 33.35
C VAL A 30 43.18 -28.29 33.97
N PHE A 31 42.20 -28.54 34.84
CA PHE A 31 41.57 -27.59 35.77
C PHE A 31 42.31 -27.60 37.12
N LEU A 32 42.28 -26.49 37.88
CA LEU A 32 42.23 -26.48 39.36
C LEU A 32 41.95 -25.06 39.93
N TRP A 33 41.39 -25.01 41.15
CA TRP A 33 40.94 -23.85 41.95
C TRP A 33 41.40 -24.12 43.42
N PRO A 34 41.12 -23.29 44.46
CA PRO A 34 41.20 -21.82 44.66
C PRO A 34 41.92 -21.44 46.01
N SER A 35 42.05 -20.15 46.39
CA SER A 35 41.81 -19.66 47.80
C SER A 35 42.05 -18.15 48.10
N GLN A 36 41.05 -17.57 48.79
CA GLN A 36 40.93 -16.40 49.71
C GLN A 36 42.05 -15.34 49.95
N LEU A 37 41.64 -14.06 50.16
CA LEU A 37 41.58 -13.38 51.49
C LEU A 37 41.08 -11.89 51.50
N ARG A 38 40.21 -11.57 52.49
CA ARG A 38 39.96 -10.29 53.26
C ARG A 38 39.54 -8.93 52.62
N ARG A 39 38.23 -8.63 52.71
CA ARG A 39 37.51 -7.68 53.62
C ARG A 39 38.00 -6.22 53.92
N PHE A 40 37.01 -5.30 53.90
CA PHE A 40 36.90 -3.91 54.47
C PHE A 40 37.69 -2.78 53.77
N GLY A 41 37.21 -1.53 53.66
CA GLY A 41 36.02 -0.88 54.27
C GLY A 41 35.47 0.35 53.50
N ARG A 42 34.53 1.10 54.13
CA ARG A 42 33.66 2.15 53.52
C ARG A 42 34.18 3.59 53.65
N ALA A 43 33.52 4.48 52.88
CA ALA A 43 33.37 5.94 53.02
C ALA A 43 34.55 6.84 52.55
N GLY A 44 34.32 8.04 52.01
CA GLY A 44 33.06 8.72 51.67
C GLY A 44 33.27 10.20 51.30
N HIS A 45 32.28 10.83 50.63
CA HIS A 45 32.11 12.28 50.36
C HIS A 45 33.28 13.07 49.71
N HIS A 46 33.02 13.70 48.54
CA HIS A 46 32.62 15.11 48.49
C HIS A 46 32.38 15.62 47.05
N LEU A 47 31.25 16.30 46.85
CA LEU A 47 31.12 17.39 45.86
C LEU A 47 31.53 18.71 46.53
N PRO A 48 31.94 19.72 45.76
CA PRO A 48 31.00 20.83 45.54
C PRO A 48 30.96 21.41 44.12
N SER A 49 29.91 22.18 43.87
CA SER A 49 29.63 23.00 42.69
C SER A 49 30.34 24.37 42.71
N GLN A 50 30.50 25.02 41.54
CA GLN A 50 29.88 26.32 41.18
C GLN A 50 30.39 26.83 39.80
N VAL A 51 29.49 27.13 38.84
CA VAL A 51 28.90 28.45 38.47
C VAL A 51 29.85 29.40 37.72
N THR A 52 29.53 29.70 36.46
CA THR A 52 29.29 31.07 35.92
C THR A 52 28.89 31.00 34.43
N ALA A 53 28.19 32.02 33.92
CA ALA A 53 27.75 32.14 32.53
C ALA A 53 28.16 33.51 31.95
N SER A 54 28.47 33.60 30.65
CA SER A 54 28.20 34.78 29.80
C SER A 54 28.72 34.63 28.35
N SER A 55 27.83 34.74 27.37
CA SER A 55 28.09 35.34 26.05
C SER A 55 28.08 36.89 26.19
N PRO A 56 28.54 37.76 25.24
CA PRO A 56 28.09 37.75 23.83
C PRO A 56 29.02 38.38 22.73
N CYS A 57 28.50 38.39 21.48
CA CYS A 57 28.71 39.38 20.38
C CYS A 57 29.99 39.46 19.49
N ARG A 58 29.81 39.02 18.22
CA ARG A 58 29.85 39.81 16.94
C ARG A 58 31.15 40.54 16.44
N ALA A 59 31.69 40.07 15.30
CA ALA A 59 32.22 40.83 14.15
C ALA A 59 32.41 39.83 12.97
N GLN A 60 31.75 39.91 11.81
CA GLN A 60 31.96 40.80 10.64
C GLN A 60 33.39 40.86 10.06
N HIS A 61 33.57 40.29 8.86
CA HIS A 61 34.30 40.95 7.75
C HIS A 61 33.92 40.35 6.38
N GLN A 62 33.63 41.21 5.40
CA GLN A 62 33.55 40.87 3.97
C GLN A 62 34.92 41.05 3.30
N ILE A 63 35.17 40.33 2.20
CA ILE A 63 36.02 40.82 1.09
C ILE A 63 35.35 40.48 -0.25
N HIS A 64 35.14 41.49 -1.08
CA HIS A 64 34.78 41.38 -2.50
C HIS A 64 36.06 41.38 -3.34
N ILE A 65 36.11 40.58 -4.42
CA ILE A 65 36.76 40.95 -5.69
C ILE A 65 35.84 40.50 -6.83
N SER A 66 35.77 41.30 -7.91
CA SER A 66 34.82 41.15 -9.01
C SER A 66 35.47 41.01 -10.39
N SER A 67 34.71 40.39 -11.29
CA SER A 67 34.51 40.75 -12.72
C SER A 67 35.53 40.38 -13.82
N CYS A 68 34.93 39.90 -14.94
CA CYS A 68 35.29 40.09 -16.36
C CYS A 68 36.38 39.20 -17.02
N GLN A 69 35.98 38.26 -17.91
CA GLN A 69 35.87 38.48 -19.37
C GLN A 69 35.51 37.21 -20.18
N ASP A 70 34.50 37.33 -21.05
CA ASP A 70 34.31 36.60 -22.33
C ASP A 70 34.86 37.50 -23.47
N PRO A 71 35.02 37.11 -24.77
CA PRO A 71 34.37 35.98 -25.49
C PRO A 71 35.23 35.19 -26.53
N GLY A 72 34.64 34.16 -27.18
CA GLY A 72 34.83 33.94 -28.63
C GLY A 72 35.20 32.53 -29.17
N CYS A 73 34.31 31.95 -30.00
CA CYS A 73 34.59 30.87 -30.99
C CYS A 73 35.23 31.46 -32.28
N PRO A 74 35.87 30.70 -33.23
CA PRO A 74 35.46 29.37 -33.72
C PRO A 74 36.55 28.34 -34.13
N GLN A 75 36.12 27.16 -34.58
CA GLN A 75 36.85 26.12 -35.35
C GLN A 75 37.23 26.58 -36.80
N PRO A 76 38.07 25.90 -37.65
CA PRO A 76 38.15 24.42 -37.83
C PRO A 76 39.46 23.76 -38.42
N LEU A 77 39.36 22.43 -38.69
CA LEU A 77 40.11 21.56 -39.66
C LEU A 77 41.59 21.14 -39.44
N GLY A 78 41.93 19.86 -39.69
CA GLY A 78 43.26 19.48 -40.24
C GLY A 78 43.93 18.12 -39.94
N ALA A 79 43.45 17.01 -40.52
CA ALA A 79 44.20 15.82 -41.00
C ALA A 79 45.40 15.16 -40.22
N GLY A 80 45.14 13.99 -39.62
CA GLY A 80 45.59 12.65 -40.07
C GLY A 80 47.08 12.23 -40.16
N ARG A 81 47.41 11.07 -39.54
CA ARG A 81 48.28 10.01 -40.12
C ARG A 81 48.15 8.67 -39.38
N ALA A 82 48.32 7.56 -40.10
CA ALA A 82 48.23 6.18 -39.59
C ALA A 82 49.58 5.45 -39.74
N VAL A 83 49.83 4.42 -38.89
CA VAL A 83 50.86 3.38 -39.12
C VAL A 83 50.43 2.01 -38.54
N ALA A 84 50.21 1.06 -39.46
CA ALA A 84 50.45 -0.40 -39.47
C ALA A 84 50.29 -1.33 -38.24
N GLU A 85 49.70 -2.51 -38.54
CA GLU A 85 49.84 -3.79 -37.81
C GLU A 85 51.28 -4.40 -37.93
N PRO A 86 51.53 -5.60 -37.37
CA PRO A 86 51.33 -6.80 -38.21
C PRO A 86 50.61 -7.98 -37.53
N SER A 87 49.97 -8.78 -38.38
CA SER A 87 49.17 -9.97 -38.08
C SER A 87 49.98 -11.27 -38.11
N PHE A 88 49.45 -12.36 -37.53
CA PHE A 88 49.95 -13.74 -37.70
C PHE A 88 48.80 -14.71 -37.99
N VAL A 89 49.04 -15.65 -38.90
CA VAL A 89 48.05 -16.64 -39.39
C VAL A 89 48.69 -18.03 -39.39
N SER A 90 47.95 -19.07 -38.99
CA SER A 90 48.11 -20.42 -39.55
C SER A 90 46.80 -21.22 -39.49
N THR A 91 46.65 -22.15 -40.43
CA THR A 91 45.41 -22.80 -40.86
C THR A 91 45.29 -24.27 -40.44
N GLY A 92 44.08 -24.84 -40.44
CA GLY A 92 43.81 -26.29 -40.29
C GLY A 92 42.32 -26.63 -40.43
N SER A 93 41.96 -27.77 -41.04
CA SER A 93 40.65 -27.91 -41.73
C SER A 93 39.99 -29.30 -41.75
N LEU A 94 38.67 -29.34 -41.47
CA LEU A 94 37.63 -30.26 -42.01
C LEU A 94 37.71 -31.77 -41.59
N PRO A 95 36.77 -32.68 -41.98
CA PRO A 95 35.77 -33.21 -41.03
C PRO A 95 35.59 -34.76 -41.07
N TRP A 96 34.71 -35.34 -40.25
CA TRP A 96 34.12 -36.69 -40.51
C TRP A 96 32.72 -36.85 -39.89
N ASP A 97 31.93 -37.75 -40.50
CA ASP A 97 30.48 -37.88 -40.38
C ASP A 97 30.03 -39.26 -39.83
N VAL A 98 28.83 -39.28 -39.24
CA VAL A 98 27.86 -40.40 -39.14
C VAL A 98 28.31 -41.78 -38.59
N LEU A 99 27.63 -42.27 -37.54
CA LEU A 99 26.83 -43.52 -37.58
C LEU A 99 25.96 -43.73 -36.31
N ASN A 100 24.71 -44.12 -36.53
CA ASN A 100 23.73 -44.62 -35.54
C ASN A 100 23.84 -46.16 -35.50
N PRO A 101 23.47 -46.89 -34.42
CA PRO A 101 22.06 -47.30 -34.32
C PRO A 101 21.51 -47.62 -32.89
N ALA A 102 20.17 -47.68 -32.78
CA ALA A 102 19.46 -48.43 -31.73
C ALA A 102 19.28 -49.91 -32.13
N PRO A 103 18.92 -50.83 -31.20
CA PRO A 103 17.50 -51.20 -31.12
C PRO A 103 16.98 -51.64 -29.74
N SER A 104 15.64 -51.62 -29.60
CA SER A 104 14.90 -52.33 -28.54
C SER A 104 14.78 -53.84 -28.84
N PRO A 105 14.29 -54.67 -27.90
CA PRO A 105 12.92 -55.15 -28.10
C PRO A 105 12.05 -55.34 -26.83
N THR A 106 10.74 -55.41 -27.08
CA THR A 106 9.62 -55.73 -26.17
C THR A 106 9.48 -57.23 -25.85
N LEU A 107 8.79 -57.59 -24.75
CA LEU A 107 7.54 -58.37 -24.80
C LEU A 107 6.83 -58.64 -23.43
N LEU A 108 5.52 -58.33 -23.40
CA LEU A 108 4.35 -59.11 -22.91
C LEU A 108 4.26 -59.77 -21.49
N ALA A 109 3.26 -59.29 -20.72
CA ALA A 109 1.96 -59.95 -20.46
C ALA A 109 1.49 -60.32 -19.01
N ARG A 110 0.35 -59.70 -18.63
CA ARG A 110 -0.86 -60.26 -17.97
C ARG A 110 -0.74 -61.10 -16.68
N GLY A 111 -1.43 -60.68 -15.60
CA GLY A 111 -1.79 -61.54 -14.47
C GLY A 111 -2.81 -60.89 -13.51
N ALA A 112 -4.04 -61.39 -13.46
CA ALA A 112 -5.19 -60.73 -12.83
C ALA A 112 -5.47 -61.10 -11.35
N ARG A 113 -6.26 -60.24 -10.67
CA ARG A 113 -7.22 -60.50 -9.56
C ARG A 113 -6.74 -60.63 -8.08
N ARG A 114 -7.07 -59.56 -7.31
CA ARG A 114 -8.19 -59.45 -6.32
C ARG A 114 -8.08 -60.14 -4.92
N VAL A 115 -8.70 -59.46 -3.94
CA VAL A 115 -9.16 -59.93 -2.59
C VAL A 115 -8.13 -59.83 -1.44
N SER A 116 -8.42 -59.38 -0.20
CA SER A 116 -9.43 -58.44 0.35
C SER A 116 -9.17 -58.19 1.87
N SER A 117 -10.03 -57.36 2.50
CA SER A 117 -10.34 -57.28 3.96
C SER A 117 -9.38 -56.43 4.82
N SER A 118 -9.82 -55.76 5.90
CA SER A 118 -11.16 -55.64 6.53
C SER A 118 -11.32 -54.22 7.15
N GLN A 119 -12.41 -53.52 6.83
CA GLN A 119 -13.58 -53.21 7.70
C GLN A 119 -13.38 -52.22 8.86
N ALA A 120 -14.12 -51.11 8.78
CA ALA A 120 -14.74 -50.44 9.93
C ALA A 120 -16.23 -50.23 9.59
N GLY A 121 -17.14 -50.49 10.53
CA GLY A 121 -18.57 -50.57 10.26
C GLY A 121 -19.46 -49.80 11.25
N GLN A 122 -20.22 -48.86 10.69
CA GLN A 122 -21.64 -48.54 10.94
C GLN A 122 -22.16 -48.14 12.34
N CYS A 123 -22.87 -47.00 12.35
CA CYS A 123 -24.34 -46.86 12.58
C CYS A 123 -24.78 -45.53 11.90
N THR A 124 -25.55 -45.51 10.78
CA THR A 124 -27.04 -45.49 10.65
C THR A 124 -27.72 -44.28 11.31
N TRP A 125 -28.68 -43.52 10.75
CA TRP A 125 -29.55 -43.55 9.54
C TRP A 125 -29.62 -42.13 8.89
N GLY A 126 -30.22 -41.82 7.72
CA GLY A 126 -30.81 -42.64 6.63
C GLY A 126 -32.14 -42.07 6.04
N ALA A 127 -32.14 -41.46 4.85
CA ALA A 127 -33.35 -40.97 4.12
C ALA A 127 -33.26 -41.17 2.58
N TRP A 128 -34.42 -41.28 1.92
CA TRP A 128 -34.63 -41.61 0.49
C TRP A 128 -34.68 -40.31 -0.38
N GLY A 129 -34.51 -40.24 -1.71
CA GLY A 129 -34.28 -41.21 -2.79
C GLY A 129 -35.07 -40.81 -4.07
N TRP A 130 -34.50 -41.00 -5.30
CA TRP A 130 -35.12 -41.20 -6.66
C TRP A 130 -34.37 -40.53 -7.84
N ARG A 131 -33.63 -41.34 -8.63
CA ARG A 131 -33.67 -41.62 -10.12
C ARG A 131 -34.21 -40.55 -11.10
N ASN A 132 -33.81 -40.44 -12.38
CA ASN A 132 -33.01 -41.23 -13.38
C ASN A 132 -32.25 -40.24 -14.31
N GLU A 133 -31.04 -40.49 -14.85
CA GLU A 133 -30.66 -41.34 -16.01
C GLU A 133 -31.27 -41.01 -17.39
N GLY A 134 -30.41 -40.83 -18.42
CA GLY A 134 -30.77 -40.80 -19.85
C GLY A 134 -29.72 -40.17 -20.79
N LEU A 135 -28.88 -40.97 -21.46
CA LEU A 135 -28.01 -40.53 -22.58
C LEU A 135 -28.81 -40.34 -23.88
N TRP A 136 -28.24 -39.66 -24.89
CA TRP A 136 -27.85 -40.28 -26.19
C TRP A 136 -27.05 -39.28 -27.07
N ASP A 137 -26.42 -39.79 -28.14
CA ASP A 137 -25.30 -39.19 -28.86
C ASP A 137 -25.52 -39.15 -30.40
N GLY A 138 -24.83 -38.24 -31.10
CA GLY A 138 -24.50 -38.34 -32.53
C GLY A 138 -25.40 -37.67 -33.58
N GLY A 139 -24.77 -36.99 -34.56
CA GLY A 139 -25.39 -36.65 -35.86
C GLY A 139 -24.81 -35.42 -36.58
N ARG A 140 -24.12 -35.59 -37.72
CA ARG A 140 -23.58 -34.51 -38.58
C ARG A 140 -24.30 -34.41 -39.93
N GLY A 141 -24.49 -33.18 -40.41
CA GLY A 141 -24.88 -32.72 -41.76
C GLY A 141 -25.05 -31.19 -41.69
N GLY A 142 -24.48 -30.34 -42.56
CA GLY A 142 -24.63 -30.31 -44.01
C GLY A 142 -25.98 -29.64 -44.32
N GLU A 143 -26.10 -28.45 -44.92
CA GLU A 143 -25.19 -27.68 -45.79
C GLU A 143 -25.34 -26.14 -45.65
N ARG A 144 -24.67 -25.44 -46.58
CA ARG A 144 -24.70 -24.03 -47.04
C ARG A 144 -26.11 -23.38 -47.04
N GLU A 145 -26.32 -22.07 -47.18
CA GLU A 145 -25.57 -21.07 -47.96
C GLU A 145 -25.95 -19.60 -47.60
N GLN A 146 -24.97 -18.70 -47.70
CA GLN A 146 -25.01 -17.27 -48.10
C GLN A 146 -26.15 -16.28 -47.65
N LEU A 147 -25.69 -15.25 -46.94
CA LEU A 147 -26.07 -13.81 -47.00
C LEU A 147 -26.47 -13.31 -48.43
N PRO A 148 -27.34 -12.27 -48.60
CA PRO A 148 -26.85 -10.88 -48.47
C PRO A 148 -27.83 -9.74 -48.06
N CYS A 149 -27.20 -8.69 -47.51
CA CYS A 149 -27.36 -7.24 -47.71
C CYS A 149 -28.72 -6.51 -47.90
N GLU A 150 -28.83 -5.39 -47.17
CA GLU A 150 -29.35 -4.05 -47.57
C GLU A 150 -30.78 -3.89 -48.16
N GLY A 151 -31.56 -2.84 -47.83
CA GLY A 151 -31.31 -1.73 -46.90
C GLY A 151 -32.39 -0.63 -46.97
N ARG A 152 -32.28 0.35 -46.05
CA ARG A 152 -32.83 1.73 -46.02
C ARG A 152 -34.26 2.04 -46.55
N GLY A 153 -35.09 2.55 -45.64
CA GLY A 153 -36.25 3.42 -45.91
C GLY A 153 -37.37 3.21 -44.89
N GLY A 154 -37.97 4.21 -44.24
CA GLY A 154 -37.76 5.65 -44.26
C GLY A 154 -39.09 6.41 -44.25
N LEU A 155 -39.54 6.89 -43.06
CA LEU A 155 -40.74 7.73 -42.84
C LEU A 155 -42.10 7.02 -43.17
N ARG A 156 -43.28 7.37 -42.64
CA ARG A 156 -43.73 8.27 -41.54
C ARG A 156 -45.20 7.93 -41.16
N LEU A 157 -45.60 8.30 -39.94
CA LEU A 157 -46.93 8.79 -39.50
C LEU A 157 -48.19 7.90 -39.46
N HIS A 158 -48.96 8.10 -38.37
CA HIS A 158 -50.42 7.96 -38.16
C HIS A 158 -51.11 6.60 -38.48
N GLY A 159 -52.13 6.14 -37.75
CA GLY A 159 -52.76 6.67 -36.52
C GLY A 159 -54.20 6.15 -36.36
N ALA A 160 -54.63 5.92 -35.10
CA ALA A 160 -55.98 5.59 -34.64
C ALA A 160 -56.66 4.28 -35.15
N GLY A 161 -57.42 3.61 -34.28
CA GLY A 161 -58.30 2.49 -34.66
C GLY A 161 -58.45 1.35 -33.64
N SER A 162 -59.10 1.61 -32.50
CA SER A 162 -59.53 0.56 -31.55
C SER A 162 -60.70 -0.28 -32.11
N PRO A 163 -60.86 -1.54 -31.66
CA PRO A 163 -62.12 -1.87 -30.96
C PRO A 163 -62.02 -2.84 -29.76
N GLN A 164 -62.72 -2.46 -28.69
CA GLN A 164 -63.60 -3.25 -27.81
C GLN A 164 -63.16 -4.63 -27.24
N ALA A 165 -62.65 -4.56 -26.02
CA ALA A 165 -63.00 -5.33 -24.81
C ALA A 165 -63.80 -6.66 -24.87
N ALA A 166 -63.26 -7.67 -24.16
CA ALA A 166 -64.00 -8.67 -23.38
C ALA A 166 -63.38 -8.77 -21.96
N GLY A 167 -64.19 -9.02 -20.92
CA GLY A 167 -63.82 -8.75 -19.52
C GLY A 167 -63.20 -9.91 -18.72
N LEU A 168 -62.65 -9.58 -17.54
CA LEU A 168 -62.14 -10.48 -16.50
C LEU A 168 -62.68 -10.08 -15.10
N PRO A 169 -62.80 -11.00 -14.13
CA PRO A 169 -63.55 -10.80 -12.89
C PRO A 169 -62.78 -10.03 -11.79
N GLN A 170 -63.53 -9.41 -10.88
CA GLN A 170 -62.98 -8.62 -9.76
C GLN A 170 -62.52 -9.49 -8.58
N VAL A 171 -61.33 -9.19 -8.05
CA VAL A 171 -60.81 -9.73 -6.78
C VAL A 171 -61.21 -8.80 -5.62
N PRO A 172 -61.66 -9.30 -4.46
CA PRO A 172 -62.15 -8.44 -3.37
C PRO A 172 -61.03 -7.61 -2.72
N ARG A 173 -61.31 -6.31 -2.52
CA ARG A 173 -60.36 -5.27 -2.06
C ARG A 173 -59.60 -5.56 -0.76
N MET A 174 -60.06 -6.47 0.09
CA MET A 174 -59.34 -6.83 1.33
C MET A 174 -58.03 -7.60 1.08
N LEU A 175 -57.93 -8.43 0.03
CA LEU A 175 -56.68 -9.15 -0.26
C LEU A 175 -55.57 -8.19 -0.74
N ALA A 176 -55.94 -7.17 -1.52
CA ALA A 176 -55.00 -6.18 -2.03
C ALA A 176 -54.36 -5.34 -0.91
N LEU A 177 -55.13 -5.00 0.14
CA LEU A 177 -54.62 -4.27 1.30
C LEU A 177 -53.64 -5.10 2.14
N CYS A 178 -53.92 -6.40 2.36
CA CYS A 178 -52.97 -7.28 3.06
C CYS A 178 -51.67 -7.50 2.25
N LEU A 179 -51.75 -7.61 0.92
CA LEU A 179 -50.58 -7.72 0.06
C LEU A 179 -49.77 -6.42 0.01
N LEU A 180 -50.42 -5.24 0.05
CA LEU A 180 -49.75 -3.96 0.16
C LEU A 180 -49.04 -3.79 1.52
N SER A 181 -49.64 -4.23 2.63
CA SER A 181 -48.95 -4.23 3.93
C SER A 181 -47.78 -5.21 4.00
N LEU A 182 -47.82 -6.32 3.25
CA LEU A 182 -46.67 -7.24 3.12
C LEU A 182 -45.56 -6.68 2.23
N ALA A 183 -45.90 -5.90 1.20
CA ALA A 183 -44.92 -5.17 0.40
C ALA A 183 -44.17 -4.12 1.24
N TRP A 184 -44.87 -3.34 2.07
CA TRP A 184 -44.27 -2.38 3.01
C TRP A 184 -43.45 -3.03 4.13
N LEU A 185 -43.68 -4.31 4.44
CA LEU A 185 -42.81 -5.10 5.33
C LEU A 185 -41.64 -5.79 4.60
N SER A 186 -41.55 -5.66 3.27
CA SER A 186 -40.44 -6.15 2.45
C SER A 186 -39.46 -5.06 1.99
N GLU A 187 -39.74 -3.78 2.27
CA GLU A 187 -38.79 -2.67 2.08
C GLU A 187 -37.63 -2.70 3.12
N GLY A 188 -37.65 -3.67 4.04
CA GLY A 188 -36.56 -3.96 4.97
C GLY A 188 -35.39 -4.74 4.37
N SER A 189 -34.90 -4.38 3.18
CA SER A 189 -33.57 -4.69 2.62
C SER A 189 -33.49 -4.24 1.15
N GLN A 190 -33.28 -2.95 0.90
CA GLN A 190 -32.58 -2.57 -0.33
C GLN A 190 -31.17 -3.15 -0.23
N ARG A 191 -30.89 -4.25 -0.94
CA ARG A 191 -29.51 -4.68 -1.19
C ARG A 191 -28.85 -3.57 -2.00
N SER A 192 -27.86 -2.89 -1.42
CA SER A 192 -27.01 -1.96 -2.16
C SER A 192 -26.36 -2.67 -3.35
N GLU A 193 -26.25 -1.97 -4.47
CA GLU A 193 -25.62 -2.51 -5.67
C GLU A 193 -24.17 -2.90 -5.37
N PRO A 194 -23.66 -4.02 -5.94
CA PRO A 194 -22.28 -4.41 -5.73
C PRO A 194 -21.33 -3.36 -6.32
N MET A 195 -20.22 -3.10 -5.64
CA MET A 195 -19.14 -2.28 -6.21
C MET A 195 -18.34 -3.06 -7.26
N PHE A 196 -18.07 -4.35 -7.01
CA PHE A 196 -17.17 -5.16 -7.83
C PHE A 196 -17.81 -6.45 -8.34
N THR A 197 -17.38 -6.88 -9.53
CA THR A 197 -17.64 -8.23 -10.05
C THR A 197 -16.34 -8.95 -10.43
N ALA A 198 -16.29 -10.26 -10.17
CA ALA A 198 -15.12 -11.08 -10.43
C ALA A 198 -14.96 -11.37 -11.93
N VAL A 199 -13.82 -10.96 -12.49
CA VAL A 199 -13.47 -11.16 -13.91
C VAL A 199 -12.27 -12.08 -14.10
N THR A 200 -11.72 -12.64 -13.01
CA THR A 200 -10.59 -13.58 -12.99
C THR A 200 -10.64 -14.64 -14.09
N HIS A 201 -11.76 -15.38 -14.23
CA HIS A 201 -11.88 -16.45 -15.22
C HIS A 201 -11.78 -15.99 -16.69
N ARG A 202 -11.98 -14.69 -16.96
CA ARG A 202 -11.85 -14.09 -18.30
C ARG A 202 -10.47 -13.45 -18.48
N LEU A 203 -10.04 -12.62 -17.53
CA LEU A 203 -8.84 -11.80 -17.65
C LEU A 203 -7.56 -12.48 -17.16
N LEU A 204 -7.64 -13.39 -16.19
CA LEU A 204 -6.49 -14.08 -15.61
C LEU A 204 -6.90 -15.49 -15.12
N PRO A 205 -7.30 -16.39 -16.05
CA PRO A 205 -7.80 -17.71 -15.68
C PRO A 205 -6.74 -18.52 -14.91
N PRO A 206 -7.10 -19.25 -13.83
CA PRO A 206 -6.17 -20.11 -13.12
C PRO A 206 -5.50 -21.15 -14.04
N ASP A 207 -4.17 -21.09 -14.12
CA ASP A 207 -3.30 -21.99 -14.89
C ASP A 207 -1.95 -22.17 -14.17
N TYR A 208 -0.99 -22.89 -14.74
CA TYR A 208 0.29 -23.14 -14.06
C TYR A 208 1.28 -21.96 -14.15
N ASP A 209 1.16 -21.11 -15.18
CA ASP A 209 2.22 -20.18 -15.57
C ASP A 209 1.89 -18.73 -15.25
N SER A 210 0.65 -18.30 -15.49
CA SER A 210 0.15 -16.94 -15.30
C SER A 210 -0.69 -16.76 -14.04
N ASN A 211 -1.44 -17.77 -13.60
CA ASN A 211 -2.18 -17.68 -12.34
C ASN A 211 -2.17 -19.00 -11.53
N PRO A 212 -0.98 -19.43 -11.07
CA PRO A 212 -0.81 -20.64 -10.27
C PRO A 212 -1.54 -20.57 -8.93
N THR A 213 -2.15 -21.71 -8.57
CA THR A 213 -2.57 -21.99 -7.19
C THR A 213 -1.32 -22.18 -6.32
N GLN A 214 -0.77 -21.07 -5.83
CA GLN A 214 0.43 -21.01 -5.00
C GLN A 214 0.23 -20.08 -3.79
N LEU A 215 1.30 -19.81 -3.04
CA LEU A 215 1.29 -18.84 -1.94
C LEU A 215 1.73 -17.48 -2.50
N ASN A 216 0.77 -16.71 -3.01
CA ASN A 216 1.00 -15.35 -3.48
C ASN A 216 0.94 -14.38 -2.28
N TYR A 217 1.72 -13.29 -2.33
CA TYR A 217 1.75 -12.25 -1.30
C TYR A 217 1.78 -10.85 -1.93
N GLY A 218 2.70 -9.98 -1.54
CA GLY A 218 2.77 -8.58 -1.96
C GLY A 218 2.57 -8.35 -3.46
N VAL A 219 1.89 -7.25 -3.79
CA VAL A 219 1.62 -6.80 -5.15
C VAL A 219 2.16 -5.38 -5.32
N ALA A 220 2.91 -5.13 -6.38
CA ALA A 220 3.36 -3.81 -6.80
C ALA A 220 2.94 -3.56 -8.25
N VAL A 221 2.74 -2.31 -8.62
CA VAL A 221 2.43 -1.90 -10.00
C VAL A 221 3.46 -0.89 -10.50
N THR A 222 4.06 -1.18 -11.66
CA THR A 222 5.09 -0.36 -12.32
C THR A 222 5.24 -0.74 -13.79
N ASP A 223 5.85 0.13 -14.60
CA ASP A 223 6.16 -0.10 -16.01
C ASP A 223 7.60 -0.63 -16.13
N LEU A 224 7.76 -1.91 -16.42
CA LEU A 224 9.05 -2.61 -16.39
C LEU A 224 9.78 -2.58 -17.73
N ASP A 225 9.08 -2.64 -18.87
CA ASP A 225 9.70 -2.52 -20.19
C ASP A 225 9.79 -1.08 -20.71
N ALA A 226 9.11 -0.12 -20.09
CA ALA A 226 9.00 1.28 -20.50
C ALA A 226 8.27 1.46 -21.83
N ASP A 227 7.17 0.72 -22.03
CA ASP A 227 6.25 0.91 -23.16
C ASP A 227 5.01 1.77 -22.83
N GLY A 228 4.84 2.15 -21.55
CA GLY A 228 3.76 2.99 -21.06
C GLY A 228 2.54 2.23 -20.54
N ASP A 229 2.47 0.90 -20.70
CA ASP A 229 1.49 0.05 -20.04
C ASP A 229 2.07 -0.56 -18.75
N PHE A 230 1.30 -0.57 -17.66
CA PHE A 230 1.78 -1.08 -16.36
C PHE A 230 1.76 -2.62 -16.27
N GLU A 231 2.82 -3.17 -15.67
CA GLU A 231 2.86 -4.54 -15.16
C GLU A 231 2.39 -4.62 -13.70
N ILE A 232 1.71 -5.71 -13.38
CA ILE A 232 1.38 -6.10 -12.01
C ILE A 232 2.38 -7.16 -11.56
N VAL A 233 3.25 -6.80 -10.61
CA VAL A 233 4.29 -7.66 -10.06
C VAL A 233 3.81 -8.31 -8.76
N VAL A 234 3.86 -9.65 -8.66
CA VAL A 234 3.37 -10.39 -7.49
C VAL A 234 4.45 -11.27 -6.89
N ALA A 235 4.68 -11.12 -5.59
CA ALA A 235 5.62 -11.91 -4.81
C ALA A 235 5.12 -13.35 -4.60
N GLY A 236 5.97 -14.33 -4.93
CA GLY A 236 5.73 -15.76 -4.75
C GLY A 236 6.56 -16.36 -3.60
N TYR A 237 5.90 -17.06 -2.67
CA TYR A 237 6.57 -17.78 -1.59
C TYR A 237 6.64 -19.29 -1.86
N ASN A 238 7.85 -19.85 -1.87
CA ASN A 238 8.09 -21.26 -2.22
C ASN A 238 7.47 -21.61 -3.60
N GLY A 239 7.60 -20.66 -4.52
CA GLY A 239 7.01 -20.64 -5.86
C GLY A 239 7.45 -19.37 -6.59
N PRO A 240 7.30 -19.31 -7.93
CA PRO A 240 7.79 -18.19 -8.72
C PRO A 240 7.04 -16.88 -8.49
N ASN A 241 7.73 -15.75 -8.63
CA ASN A 241 7.11 -14.43 -8.76
C ASN A 241 6.37 -14.32 -10.11
N LEU A 242 5.33 -13.49 -10.18
CA LEU A 242 4.58 -13.22 -11.41
C LEU A 242 4.80 -11.78 -11.86
N VAL A 243 4.82 -11.55 -13.18
CA VAL A 243 4.84 -10.22 -13.79
C VAL A 243 3.77 -10.22 -14.87
N LEU A 244 2.62 -9.60 -14.58
CA LEU A 244 1.42 -9.68 -15.41
C LEU A 244 1.23 -8.40 -16.21
N LYS A 245 1.31 -8.49 -17.55
CA LYS A 245 1.01 -7.38 -18.48
C LYS A 245 -0.35 -7.59 -19.14
N TYR A 246 -1.11 -6.53 -19.38
CA TYR A 246 -2.40 -6.63 -20.08
C TYR A 246 -2.21 -6.71 -21.59
N ASP A 247 -2.52 -7.87 -22.18
CA ASP A 247 -2.51 -8.06 -23.62
C ASP A 247 -3.83 -7.53 -24.22
N LYS A 248 -3.78 -6.29 -24.72
CA LYS A 248 -4.90 -5.61 -25.40
C LYS A 248 -5.44 -6.38 -26.61
N ALA A 249 -4.63 -7.18 -27.30
CA ALA A 249 -5.06 -7.97 -28.46
C ALA A 249 -5.79 -9.26 -28.06
N ARG A 250 -5.43 -9.85 -26.90
CA ARG A 250 -6.10 -11.02 -26.32
C ARG A 250 -7.22 -10.66 -25.33
N GLY A 251 -7.26 -9.41 -24.87
CA GLY A 251 -8.22 -8.91 -23.87
C GLY A 251 -8.08 -9.59 -22.51
N ARG A 252 -6.83 -9.88 -22.08
CA ARG A 252 -6.51 -10.59 -20.84
C ARG A 252 -5.08 -10.28 -20.35
N LEU A 253 -4.84 -10.45 -19.06
CA LEU A 253 -3.51 -10.44 -18.46
C LEU A 253 -2.72 -11.70 -18.89
N VAL A 254 -1.42 -11.55 -19.12
CA VAL A 254 -0.46 -12.62 -19.40
C VAL A 254 0.80 -12.44 -18.57
N ASN A 255 1.40 -13.53 -18.10
CA ASN A 255 2.67 -13.45 -17.38
C ASN A 255 3.84 -13.32 -18.37
N VAL A 256 4.53 -12.17 -18.36
CA VAL A 256 5.73 -11.91 -19.18
C VAL A 256 7.02 -12.41 -18.52
N ALA A 257 6.98 -12.78 -17.24
CA ALA A 257 8.06 -13.52 -16.57
C ALA A 257 8.06 -15.00 -16.99
N GLU A 258 8.45 -15.24 -18.24
CA GLU A 258 8.60 -16.57 -18.83
C GLU A 258 9.72 -17.36 -18.15
N ASP A 259 9.48 -18.66 -17.92
CA ASP A 259 10.46 -19.59 -17.35
C ASP A 259 11.45 -20.16 -18.40
N GLU A 260 11.87 -19.32 -19.34
CA GLU A 260 12.89 -19.67 -20.32
C GLU A 260 14.20 -18.97 -20.00
N ARG A 261 15.32 -19.70 -19.98
CA ARG A 261 16.67 -19.12 -19.75
C ARG A 261 17.10 -18.07 -20.78
N SER A 262 16.40 -17.98 -21.91
CA SER A 262 16.47 -16.96 -22.95
C SER A 262 15.77 -15.65 -22.58
N SER A 263 14.66 -15.71 -21.83
CA SER A 263 13.80 -14.56 -21.54
C SER A 263 14.55 -13.47 -20.77
N PRO A 264 14.36 -12.17 -21.08
CA PRO A 264 14.94 -11.09 -20.28
C PRO A 264 14.41 -11.07 -18.83
N TYR A 265 13.23 -11.63 -18.59
CA TYR A 265 12.56 -11.68 -17.29
C TYR A 265 12.90 -12.94 -16.45
N TYR A 266 13.73 -13.86 -16.96
CA TYR A 266 14.01 -15.15 -16.29
C TYR A 266 14.49 -15.02 -14.83
N ALA A 267 15.24 -13.96 -14.52
CA ALA A 267 15.75 -13.73 -13.16
C ALA A 267 14.64 -13.25 -12.20
N LEU A 268 13.76 -12.34 -12.65
CA LEU A 268 12.62 -11.84 -11.86
C LEU A 268 11.66 -12.98 -11.47
N ARG A 269 11.47 -13.96 -12.37
CA ARG A 269 10.61 -15.12 -12.18
C ARG A 269 10.97 -15.94 -10.93
N ASP A 270 12.23 -15.92 -10.51
CA ASP A 270 12.82 -16.58 -9.33
C ASP A 270 12.02 -17.78 -8.79
N ARG A 271 12.02 -18.91 -9.52
CA ARG A 271 11.15 -20.07 -9.19
C ARG A 271 11.34 -20.66 -7.79
N GLN A 272 12.50 -20.42 -7.18
CA GLN A 272 12.87 -20.90 -5.84
C GLN A 272 12.86 -19.77 -4.81
N GLY A 273 12.37 -18.60 -5.22
CA GLY A 273 12.15 -17.44 -4.38
C GLY A 273 11.19 -17.75 -3.23
N ASN A 274 11.36 -16.96 -2.17
CA ASN A 274 10.53 -17.01 -0.97
C ASN A 274 10.04 -15.59 -0.66
N ALA A 275 9.61 -14.91 -1.73
CA ALA A 275 9.21 -13.52 -1.67
C ALA A 275 7.86 -13.39 -1.00
N ILE A 276 7.74 -12.39 -0.12
CA ILE A 276 6.47 -12.03 0.50
C ILE A 276 6.10 -10.56 0.27
N GLY A 277 7.06 -9.70 -0.06
CA GLY A 277 6.80 -8.29 -0.35
C GLY A 277 7.57 -7.82 -1.56
N VAL A 278 7.03 -6.80 -2.21
CA VAL A 278 7.60 -6.22 -3.43
C VAL A 278 7.38 -4.71 -3.44
N THR A 279 8.35 -3.97 -3.98
CA THR A 279 8.26 -2.54 -4.29
C THR A 279 9.14 -2.24 -5.50
N ALA A 280 8.86 -1.17 -6.23
CA ALA A 280 9.59 -0.75 -7.41
C ALA A 280 10.00 0.73 -7.30
N CYS A 281 11.29 1.04 -7.46
CA CYS A 281 11.76 2.43 -7.57
C CYS A 281 13.14 2.57 -8.19
N ASP A 282 13.38 3.75 -8.77
CA ASP A 282 14.62 4.16 -9.42
C ASP A 282 15.72 4.46 -8.37
N ILE A 283 16.51 3.43 -8.01
CA ILE A 283 17.52 3.54 -6.95
C ILE A 283 18.78 4.25 -7.46
N ASP A 284 19.09 4.12 -8.76
CA ASP A 284 20.30 4.66 -9.38
C ASP A 284 20.06 5.84 -10.34
N GLY A 285 18.85 6.39 -10.33
CA GLY A 285 18.44 7.62 -11.01
C GLY A 285 18.70 7.57 -12.50
N ASP A 286 18.30 6.47 -13.16
CA ASP A 286 18.43 6.28 -14.61
C ASP A 286 17.09 6.43 -15.36
N GLY A 287 15.98 6.61 -14.62
CA GLY A 287 14.64 6.79 -15.17
C GLY A 287 13.79 5.52 -15.22
N ARG A 288 14.33 4.35 -14.85
CA ARG A 288 13.60 3.09 -14.73
C ARG A 288 13.55 2.63 -13.27
N GLU A 289 12.48 1.96 -12.87
CA GLU A 289 12.37 1.41 -11.52
C GLU A 289 13.05 0.03 -11.40
N GLU A 290 13.89 -0.14 -10.39
CA GLU A 290 14.36 -1.45 -9.94
C GLU A 290 13.30 -2.14 -9.08
N VAL A 291 13.17 -3.46 -9.20
CA VAL A 291 12.20 -4.25 -8.42
C VAL A 291 12.89 -4.92 -7.23
N TYR A 292 12.49 -4.55 -6.02
CA TYR A 292 12.96 -5.18 -4.79
C TYR A 292 11.98 -6.27 -4.34
N PHE A 293 12.46 -7.50 -4.17
CA PHE A 293 11.70 -8.58 -3.53
C PHE A 293 12.23 -8.84 -2.13
N LEU A 294 11.36 -8.57 -1.15
CA LEU A 294 11.54 -8.97 0.22
C LEU A 294 11.33 -10.49 0.31
N ASN A 295 12.43 -11.22 0.52
CA ASN A 295 12.47 -12.66 0.68
C ASN A 295 12.60 -13.02 2.17
N THR A 296 11.65 -13.81 2.66
CA THR A 296 11.80 -14.47 3.96
C THR A 296 12.11 -15.95 3.76
N ASN A 297 12.24 -16.70 4.84
CA ASN A 297 12.13 -18.15 4.82
C ASN A 297 11.17 -18.56 5.95
N ASN A 298 11.24 -19.82 6.41
CA ASN A 298 10.51 -20.29 7.59
C ASN A 298 10.88 -19.56 8.91
N ALA A 299 11.81 -18.60 8.92
CA ALA A 299 12.06 -17.73 10.08
C ALA A 299 10.99 -16.65 10.18
N PHE A 300 10.23 -16.67 11.28
CA PHE A 300 9.21 -15.66 11.54
C PHE A 300 9.81 -14.29 11.98
N SER A 301 11.00 -14.30 12.58
CA SER A 301 11.69 -13.11 13.12
C SER A 301 13.21 -13.36 13.22
N GLY A 302 14.02 -12.31 13.28
CA GLY A 302 15.48 -12.41 13.40
C GLY A 302 16.15 -12.69 12.05
N MET A 303 17.09 -13.64 12.00
CA MET A 303 17.85 -13.97 10.78
C MET A 303 17.07 -14.91 9.84
N ALA A 304 17.08 -14.56 8.56
CA ALA A 304 16.68 -15.43 7.44
C ALA A 304 17.91 -16.15 6.84
N THR A 305 17.69 -17.26 6.14
CA THR A 305 18.75 -17.99 5.41
C THR A 305 18.79 -17.67 3.93
N TYR A 306 17.77 -16.99 3.42
CA TYR A 306 17.74 -16.37 2.09
C TYR A 306 18.01 -14.88 2.25
N THR A 307 18.56 -14.25 1.22
CA THR A 307 18.68 -12.80 1.17
C THR A 307 17.53 -12.22 0.37
N ASP A 308 17.20 -10.96 0.67
CA ASP A 308 16.41 -10.14 -0.23
C ASP A 308 17.09 -9.98 -1.61
N LYS A 309 16.32 -9.53 -2.60
CA LYS A 309 16.77 -9.38 -4.00
C LYS A 309 16.38 -8.01 -4.54
N LEU A 310 17.25 -7.43 -5.37
CA LEU A 310 16.99 -6.15 -6.04
C LEU A 310 17.35 -6.29 -7.51
N PHE A 311 16.36 -6.30 -8.38
CA PHE A 311 16.55 -6.54 -9.81
C PHE A 311 16.63 -5.23 -10.60
N LYS A 312 17.68 -5.08 -11.42
CA LYS A 312 17.84 -4.01 -12.41
C LYS A 312 17.87 -4.57 -13.82
N LEU A 313 17.29 -3.85 -14.78
CA LEU A 313 17.45 -4.16 -16.20
C LEU A 313 18.84 -3.71 -16.69
N ARG A 314 19.76 -4.66 -16.90
CA ARG A 314 21.10 -4.42 -17.46
C ARG A 314 21.32 -5.26 -18.71
N ASN A 315 21.94 -4.70 -19.75
CA ASN A 315 22.23 -5.41 -21.00
C ASN A 315 21.00 -6.09 -21.64
N GLY A 316 19.81 -5.50 -21.46
CA GLY A 316 18.54 -6.04 -21.94
C GLY A 316 17.99 -7.23 -21.15
N ARG A 317 18.47 -7.50 -19.93
CA ARG A 317 17.98 -8.58 -19.05
C ARG A 317 17.90 -8.11 -17.60
N TRP A 318 16.99 -8.68 -16.82
CA TRP A 318 16.90 -8.40 -15.40
C TRP A 318 17.98 -9.17 -14.64
N GLU A 319 18.72 -8.47 -13.76
CA GLU A 319 19.84 -9.00 -12.99
C GLU A 319 19.75 -8.56 -11.52
N ASP A 320 20.11 -9.45 -10.59
CA ASP A 320 20.04 -9.20 -9.13
C ASP A 320 21.28 -8.42 -8.64
N LEU A 321 21.13 -7.12 -8.40
CA LEU A 321 22.16 -6.21 -7.90
C LEU A 321 22.72 -6.64 -6.54
N LEU A 322 21.95 -7.33 -5.69
CA LEU A 322 22.42 -7.81 -4.39
C LEU A 322 23.33 -9.06 -4.50
N SER A 323 23.29 -9.75 -5.64
CA SER A 323 24.20 -10.86 -5.95
C SER A 323 25.59 -10.38 -6.44
N ASP A 324 25.69 -9.14 -6.94
CA ASP A 324 26.96 -8.52 -7.35
C ASP A 324 27.94 -8.46 -6.17
N LYS A 325 29.22 -8.77 -6.43
CA LYS A 325 30.24 -8.92 -5.38
C LYS A 325 30.36 -7.70 -4.46
N VAL A 326 30.06 -6.50 -4.97
CA VAL A 326 30.17 -5.24 -4.21
C VAL A 326 29.03 -5.04 -3.20
N ASN A 327 27.88 -5.70 -3.39
CA ASN A 327 26.64 -5.46 -2.61
C ASN A 327 26.25 -6.60 -1.65
N ARG A 328 26.99 -7.73 -1.64
CA ARG A 328 26.64 -8.95 -0.88
C ARG A 328 26.56 -8.79 0.64
N ASP A 329 27.18 -7.75 1.17
CA ASP A 329 27.19 -7.41 2.59
C ASP A 329 26.04 -6.45 2.97
N VAL A 330 25.41 -5.82 1.97
CA VAL A 330 24.23 -4.93 2.11
C VAL A 330 22.92 -5.72 1.98
N ALA A 331 22.97 -6.85 1.27
CA ALA A 331 21.84 -7.75 1.11
C ALA A 331 21.28 -8.20 2.47
N SER A 332 20.07 -7.73 2.79
CA SER A 332 19.39 -8.03 4.05
C SER A 332 19.23 -9.54 4.24
N ARG A 333 19.55 -10.00 5.45
CA ARG A 333 19.48 -11.41 5.89
C ARG A 333 18.56 -11.57 7.08
N PHE A 334 17.54 -10.74 7.15
CA PHE A 334 16.61 -10.67 8.26
C PHE A 334 15.19 -10.96 7.79
N ALA A 335 14.33 -11.37 8.71
CA ALA A 335 12.92 -11.65 8.40
C ALA A 335 12.15 -10.33 8.17
N GLY A 336 12.30 -9.77 6.97
CA GLY A 336 11.55 -8.61 6.49
C GLY A 336 10.04 -8.86 6.49
N ARG A 337 9.24 -7.80 6.66
CA ARG A 337 7.77 -7.88 6.76
C ARG A 337 6.98 -6.72 6.13
N SER A 338 7.65 -5.68 5.67
CA SER A 338 7.17 -4.79 4.62
C SER A 338 8.36 -4.05 4.02
N VAL A 339 8.19 -3.52 2.82
CA VAL A 339 9.18 -2.72 2.11
C VAL A 339 8.46 -1.50 1.51
N ALA A 340 9.20 -0.41 1.29
CA ALA A 340 8.71 0.81 0.66
C ALA A 340 9.87 1.62 0.07
N CYS A 341 9.62 2.34 -1.01
CA CYS A 341 10.51 3.29 -1.65
C CYS A 341 10.38 4.70 -1.04
N VAL A 342 11.52 5.39 -0.89
CA VAL A 342 11.61 6.69 -0.19
C VAL A 342 12.59 7.63 -0.89
N ASP A 343 12.13 8.67 -1.59
CA ASP A 343 13.01 9.80 -1.91
C ASP A 343 13.14 10.68 -0.66
N ARG A 344 14.10 10.32 0.20
CA ARG A 344 14.30 10.99 1.49
C ARG A 344 15.00 12.35 1.37
N THR A 345 15.66 12.63 0.25
CA THR A 345 16.47 13.85 0.04
C THR A 345 15.88 14.81 -1.00
N GLY A 346 14.81 14.42 -1.71
CA GLY A 346 14.28 15.18 -2.84
C GLY A 346 15.17 15.08 -4.09
N SER A 347 16.00 14.04 -4.18
CA SER A 347 16.98 13.92 -5.26
C SER A 347 16.39 13.38 -6.56
N GLY A 348 15.22 12.72 -6.51
CA GLY A 348 14.70 11.87 -7.57
C GLY A 348 15.30 10.46 -7.61
N ARG A 349 16.21 10.12 -6.68
CA ARG A 349 16.72 8.76 -6.42
C ARG A 349 16.08 8.24 -5.13
N TYR A 350 15.75 6.96 -5.12
CA TYR A 350 15.06 6.35 -3.99
C TYR A 350 16.00 5.60 -3.04
N SER A 351 15.65 5.59 -1.77
CA SER A 351 16.11 4.62 -0.78
C SER A 351 15.02 3.56 -0.58
N ILE A 352 15.38 2.31 -0.31
CA ILE A 352 14.46 1.20 -0.02
C ILE A 352 14.43 0.99 1.49
N TYR A 353 13.32 1.35 2.13
CA TYR A 353 13.09 1.14 3.56
C TYR A 353 12.52 -0.26 3.81
N ILE A 354 13.12 -0.99 4.75
CA ILE A 354 12.79 -2.39 5.04
C ILE A 354 12.38 -2.53 6.51
N ALA A 355 11.09 -2.82 6.73
CA ALA A 355 10.53 -3.10 8.04
C ALA A 355 10.76 -4.57 8.42
N ASN A 356 11.83 -4.83 9.17
CA ASN A 356 12.20 -6.16 9.65
C ASN A 356 11.41 -6.58 10.90
N TYR A 357 11.17 -7.88 11.09
CA TYR A 357 10.74 -8.43 12.37
C TYR A 357 11.97 -8.79 13.21
N ALA A 358 12.38 -7.86 14.07
CA ALA A 358 13.50 -8.05 14.98
C ALA A 358 13.23 -9.13 16.05
N SER A 359 14.29 -9.83 16.45
CA SER A 359 14.29 -10.72 17.62
C SER A 359 15.36 -10.25 18.59
N GLY A 360 14.93 -9.56 19.66
CA GLY A 360 15.85 -8.81 20.52
C GLY A 360 16.63 -7.77 19.70
N ASN A 361 17.95 -7.80 19.79
CA ASN A 361 18.85 -6.90 19.05
C ASN A 361 19.33 -7.48 17.69
N VAL A 362 18.54 -8.37 17.08
CA VAL A 362 18.85 -9.00 15.77
C VAL A 362 17.77 -8.65 14.77
N GLY A 363 18.18 -8.21 13.57
CA GLY A 363 17.27 -7.78 12.50
C GLY A 363 16.66 -6.41 12.72
N PRO A 364 17.47 -5.34 12.80
CA PRO A 364 16.94 -3.98 12.79
C PRO A 364 16.28 -3.66 11.44
N HIS A 365 15.41 -2.65 11.42
CA HIS A 365 14.97 -2.03 10.18
C HIS A 365 16.17 -1.46 9.40
N ALA A 366 16.15 -1.58 8.08
CA ALA A 366 17.20 -1.17 7.16
C ALA A 366 16.70 -0.12 6.15
N LEU A 367 17.63 0.61 5.51
CA LEU A 367 17.35 1.66 4.54
C LEU A 367 18.47 1.63 3.50
N ILE A 368 18.27 0.87 2.42
CA ILE A 368 19.28 0.62 1.39
C ILE A 368 19.18 1.70 0.32
N GLU A 369 20.29 2.32 -0.04
CA GLU A 369 20.37 3.29 -1.14
C GLU A 369 21.68 3.17 -1.91
N MET A 370 21.77 3.86 -3.05
CA MET A 370 22.99 3.95 -3.85
C MET A 370 24.04 4.85 -3.19
N ASP A 371 25.26 4.34 -3.00
CA ASP A 371 26.44 5.17 -2.75
C ASP A 371 26.86 5.83 -4.07
N VAL A 372 26.47 7.09 -4.24
CA VAL A 372 26.75 7.90 -5.44
C VAL A 372 28.26 8.09 -5.67
N ALA A 373 29.09 8.07 -4.62
CA ALA A 373 30.53 8.29 -4.74
C ALA A 373 31.31 7.00 -5.07
N ALA A 374 30.79 5.84 -4.66
CA ALA A 374 31.39 4.53 -4.96
C ALA A 374 30.88 3.90 -6.27
N SER A 375 29.74 4.36 -6.79
CA SER A 375 29.10 3.84 -8.01
C SER A 375 29.63 4.45 -9.30
N ASP A 376 29.42 3.73 -10.41
CA ASP A 376 29.65 4.16 -11.78
C ASP A 376 28.57 3.57 -12.72
N PRO A 377 27.36 4.18 -12.77
CA PRO A 377 26.27 3.68 -13.61
C PRO A 377 26.60 3.65 -15.11
N ALA A 378 27.48 4.54 -15.58
CA ALA A 378 27.95 4.55 -16.97
C ALA A 378 28.78 3.29 -17.33
N ARG A 379 29.29 2.57 -16.32
CA ARG A 379 29.91 1.24 -16.45
C ARG A 379 29.02 0.10 -15.91
N GLY A 380 27.76 0.39 -15.57
CA GLY A 380 26.80 -0.57 -15.00
C GLY A 380 27.08 -0.97 -13.54
N VAL A 381 27.94 -0.22 -12.84
CA VAL A 381 28.34 -0.50 -11.45
C VAL A 381 27.48 0.33 -10.50
N VAL A 382 26.58 -0.34 -9.78
CA VAL A 382 25.77 0.26 -8.71
C VAL A 382 26.26 -0.30 -7.38
N VAL A 383 26.83 0.56 -6.53
CA VAL A 383 27.24 0.24 -5.17
C VAL A 383 26.16 0.71 -4.21
N LEU A 384 25.71 -0.19 -3.34
CA LEU A 384 24.65 0.05 -2.38
C LEU A 384 25.23 0.21 -0.97
N VAL A 385 24.45 0.83 -0.07
CA VAL A 385 24.78 1.02 1.34
C VAL A 385 23.51 1.04 2.19
N ASP A 386 23.54 0.43 3.39
CA ASP A 386 22.48 0.60 4.40
C ASP A 386 22.78 1.82 5.28
N VAL A 387 21.92 2.83 5.19
CA VAL A 387 22.04 4.10 5.93
C VAL A 387 21.05 4.21 7.10
N ALA A 388 20.29 3.16 7.45
CA ALA A 388 19.21 3.26 8.44
C ALA A 388 19.63 3.82 9.80
N ALA A 389 20.84 3.49 10.27
CA ALA A 389 21.38 4.01 11.52
C ALA A 389 21.73 5.50 11.42
N GLN A 390 22.24 5.95 10.27
CA GLN A 390 22.64 7.34 10.00
C GLN A 390 21.40 8.22 9.80
N ALA A 391 20.42 7.74 9.04
CA ALA A 391 19.13 8.38 8.82
C ALA A 391 18.23 8.37 10.07
N GLY A 392 18.53 7.54 11.09
CA GLY A 392 17.82 7.50 12.37
C GLY A 392 16.57 6.61 12.41
N VAL A 393 16.35 5.78 11.39
CA VAL A 393 15.20 4.87 11.23
C VAL A 393 15.48 3.43 11.68
N SER A 394 16.74 3.08 11.94
CA SER A 394 17.10 1.74 12.45
C SER A 394 16.40 1.46 13.80
N ARG A 395 15.51 0.46 13.82
CA ARG A 395 14.70 0.07 14.98
C ARG A 395 14.63 -1.45 15.11
N TYR A 396 14.51 -1.92 16.35
CA TYR A 396 14.38 -3.34 16.67
C TYR A 396 12.96 -3.61 17.17
N THR A 397 12.03 -3.90 16.25
CA THR A 397 10.66 -4.28 16.58
C THR A 397 10.06 -5.24 15.53
N GLY A 398 8.80 -5.65 15.70
CA GLY A 398 8.03 -6.40 14.72
C GLY A 398 7.44 -5.50 13.63
N GLY A 399 8.27 -4.94 12.74
CA GLY A 399 7.83 -4.07 11.64
C GLY A 399 6.74 -4.70 10.77
N ARG A 400 5.75 -3.92 10.33
CA ARG A 400 4.64 -4.34 9.46
C ARG A 400 4.41 -3.30 8.37
N GLY A 401 3.16 -3.02 7.99
CA GLY A 401 2.84 -2.16 6.85
C GLY A 401 3.49 -0.79 6.97
N VAL A 402 3.91 -0.28 5.83
CA VAL A 402 4.64 0.98 5.69
C VAL A 402 3.88 1.83 4.70
N ALA A 403 3.80 3.14 4.98
CA ALA A 403 3.38 4.12 4.01
C ALA A 403 4.37 5.28 3.96
N VAL A 404 4.60 5.82 2.76
CA VAL A 404 5.59 6.87 2.50
C VAL A 404 4.94 8.01 1.73
N GLY A 405 5.12 9.23 2.23
CA GLY A 405 4.58 10.44 1.60
C GLY A 405 4.75 11.70 2.45
N PRO A 406 4.25 12.85 1.99
CA PRO A 406 4.33 14.13 2.68
C PRO A 406 3.27 14.22 3.80
N ILE A 407 3.47 13.47 4.89
CA ILE A 407 2.47 13.30 5.95
C ILE A 407 2.38 14.54 6.86
N LEU A 408 3.51 15.04 7.35
CA LEU A 408 3.61 16.15 8.31
C LEU A 408 4.17 17.44 7.69
N SER A 409 4.76 17.34 6.50
CA SER A 409 5.37 18.44 5.77
C SER A 409 4.70 18.61 4.40
N ASP A 410 4.88 19.76 3.77
CA ASP A 410 4.25 20.04 2.47
C ASP A 410 4.78 19.17 1.31
N SER A 411 5.98 18.58 1.46
CA SER A 411 6.68 17.88 0.38
C SER A 411 7.55 16.71 0.82
N ALA A 412 8.32 16.83 1.91
CA ALA A 412 9.36 15.85 2.25
C ALA A 412 8.76 14.51 2.69
N SER A 413 9.32 13.42 2.15
CA SER A 413 8.89 12.04 2.38
C SER A 413 9.09 11.61 3.84
N ASP A 414 8.01 11.62 4.62
CA ASP A 414 7.89 10.98 5.93
C ASP A 414 7.60 9.47 5.76
N ILE A 415 7.91 8.67 6.79
CA ILE A 415 7.65 7.22 6.79
C ILE A 415 6.76 6.85 7.98
N PHE A 416 5.53 6.40 7.72
CA PHE A 416 4.70 5.74 8.72
C PHE A 416 4.97 4.23 8.70
N CYS A 417 5.12 3.61 9.87
CA CYS A 417 5.34 2.17 10.00
C CYS A 417 4.45 1.61 11.11
N GLY A 418 3.47 0.79 10.72
CA GLY A 418 2.68 -0.03 11.62
C GLY A 418 3.55 -1.13 12.21
N ASN A 419 3.40 -1.43 13.50
CA ASN A 419 4.22 -2.42 14.19
C ASN A 419 3.37 -3.50 14.89
N GLU A 420 3.98 -4.64 15.17
CA GLU A 420 3.39 -5.74 15.94
C GLU A 420 4.07 -5.86 17.31
N ASN A 421 3.27 -5.84 18.38
CA ASN A 421 3.74 -5.93 19.79
C ASN A 421 4.59 -4.73 20.25
N SER A 422 4.55 -3.60 19.53
CA SER A 422 5.16 -2.34 19.93
C SER A 422 4.33 -1.15 19.43
N PRO A 423 4.63 0.07 19.89
CA PRO A 423 4.07 1.27 19.28
C PRO A 423 4.48 1.38 17.81
N ASN A 424 3.60 1.95 16.99
CA ASN A 424 3.85 2.36 15.61
C ASN A 424 4.88 3.51 15.56
N PHE A 425 5.53 3.70 14.41
CA PHE A 425 6.43 4.83 14.16
C PHE A 425 5.85 5.79 13.13
N LEU A 426 6.15 7.08 13.32
CA LEU A 426 6.03 8.09 12.28
C LEU A 426 7.35 8.83 12.24
N PHE A 427 8.21 8.41 11.32
CA PHE A 427 9.50 9.03 11.08
C PHE A 427 9.28 10.31 10.29
N HIS A 428 9.34 11.44 11.00
CA HIS A 428 9.31 12.76 10.38
C HIS A 428 10.67 13.08 9.76
N ASN A 429 10.70 13.37 8.46
CA ASN A 429 11.86 13.84 7.73
C ASN A 429 12.17 15.29 8.11
N ARG A 430 13.42 15.58 8.47
CA ARG A 430 13.83 16.92 8.92
C ARG A 430 14.19 17.87 7.78
N GLY A 431 14.07 17.42 6.53
CA GLY A 431 14.47 18.15 5.32
C GLY A 431 15.95 17.97 4.93
N ASP A 432 16.72 17.24 5.74
CA ASP A 432 18.10 16.81 5.44
C ASP A 432 18.21 15.31 5.12
N GLY A 433 17.06 14.64 4.96
CA GLY A 433 16.97 13.19 4.79
C GLY A 433 17.27 12.37 6.04
N THR A 434 17.40 13.01 7.21
CA THR A 434 17.41 12.35 8.52
C THR A 434 16.03 12.44 9.19
N TYR A 435 15.76 11.50 10.08
CA TYR A 435 14.43 11.29 10.63
C TYR A 435 14.34 11.51 12.13
N ARG A 436 13.14 11.81 12.62
CA ARG A 436 12.78 11.71 14.04
C ARG A 436 11.43 11.00 14.17
N ASP A 437 11.38 9.94 14.96
CA ASP A 437 10.09 9.35 15.33
C ASP A 437 9.27 10.33 16.19
N VAL A 438 8.04 10.59 15.79
CA VAL A 438 7.10 11.50 16.45
C VAL A 438 5.71 10.88 16.68
N ALA A 439 5.51 9.57 16.46
CA ALA A 439 4.19 8.94 16.53
C ALA A 439 3.43 9.27 17.84
N ALA A 440 4.07 9.03 18.99
CA ALA A 440 3.49 9.31 20.30
C ALA A 440 3.27 10.81 20.57
N ALA A 441 4.06 11.67 19.92
CA ALA A 441 3.92 13.12 20.04
C ALA A 441 2.74 13.68 19.22
N VAL A 442 2.23 12.93 18.22
CA VAL A 442 1.08 13.33 17.38
C VAL A 442 -0.19 12.48 17.60
N GLY A 443 -0.10 11.35 18.31
CA GLY A 443 -1.23 10.49 18.66
C GLY A 443 -1.41 9.24 17.79
N LEU A 444 -0.35 8.79 17.11
CA LEU A 444 -0.37 7.68 16.14
C LEU A 444 0.33 6.40 16.62
N ASP A 445 0.86 6.38 17.84
CA ASP A 445 1.69 5.27 18.34
C ASP A 445 0.91 3.99 18.66
N ASP A 446 -0.41 4.07 18.92
CA ASP A 446 -1.37 2.95 19.15
C ASP A 446 -0.74 1.69 19.80
N PRO A 447 -0.10 1.81 20.98
CA PRO A 447 0.93 0.90 21.48
C PRO A 447 0.46 -0.50 21.89
N TYR A 448 -0.84 -0.78 21.77
CA TYR A 448 -1.48 -2.04 22.15
C TYR A 448 -2.10 -2.77 20.96
N GLN A 449 -1.87 -2.29 19.74
CA GLN A 449 -2.41 -2.89 18.52
C GLN A 449 -1.31 -3.50 17.64
N HIS A 450 -1.71 -3.95 16.46
CA HIS A 450 -0.88 -4.73 15.55
C HIS A 450 -1.09 -4.22 14.13
N GLY A 451 -0.41 -3.12 13.79
CA GLY A 451 -0.53 -2.48 12.48
C GLY A 451 -0.31 -3.47 11.33
N ARG A 452 -1.13 -3.34 10.28
CA ARG A 452 -1.06 -4.07 9.02
C ARG A 452 -1.17 -3.06 7.89
N GLY A 453 -2.13 -3.21 6.99
CA GLY A 453 -2.29 -2.36 5.83
C GLY A 453 -2.50 -0.90 6.19
N VAL A 454 -1.81 0.00 5.48
CA VAL A 454 -1.88 1.46 5.65
C VAL A 454 -2.18 2.11 4.29
N ALA A 455 -3.02 3.14 4.25
CA ALA A 455 -3.13 4.03 3.10
C ALA A 455 -3.15 5.50 3.52
N LEU A 456 -2.67 6.37 2.62
CA LEU A 456 -2.62 7.82 2.78
C LEU A 456 -3.64 8.47 1.84
N ALA A 457 -4.37 9.47 2.31
CA ALA A 457 -5.39 10.16 1.54
C ALA A 457 -5.74 11.52 2.17
N ASP A 458 -6.69 12.24 1.57
CA ASP A 458 -7.37 13.40 2.17
C ASP A 458 -8.87 13.05 2.26
N PHE A 459 -9.31 12.52 3.40
CA PHE A 459 -10.64 11.92 3.55
C PHE A 459 -11.75 12.94 3.83
N ASN A 460 -11.39 14.20 4.15
CA ASN A 460 -12.34 15.28 4.41
C ASN A 460 -12.19 16.46 3.41
N ARG A 461 -11.23 16.36 2.48
CA ARG A 461 -10.82 17.40 1.52
C ARG A 461 -10.46 18.70 2.25
N ASP A 462 -9.50 18.60 3.18
CA ASP A 462 -8.96 19.73 3.93
C ASP A 462 -7.51 20.11 3.61
N GLY A 463 -6.93 19.46 2.59
CA GLY A 463 -5.61 19.75 2.05
C GLY A 463 -4.46 19.11 2.83
N ARG A 464 -4.75 18.28 3.83
CA ARG A 464 -3.76 17.54 4.63
C ARG A 464 -3.81 16.05 4.34
N VAL A 465 -2.73 15.36 4.69
CA VAL A 465 -2.62 13.91 4.54
C VAL A 465 -3.09 13.22 5.81
N ASP A 466 -4.22 12.52 5.69
CA ASP A 466 -4.81 11.63 6.66
C ASP A 466 -4.21 10.22 6.55
N ILE A 467 -4.46 9.38 7.57
CA ILE A 467 -3.98 8.00 7.60
C ILE A 467 -5.12 7.05 7.96
N VAL A 468 -5.35 6.04 7.12
CA VAL A 468 -6.17 4.88 7.45
C VAL A 468 -5.27 3.66 7.65
N TYR A 469 -5.54 2.84 8.67
CA TYR A 469 -4.86 1.54 8.78
C TYR A 469 -5.66 0.45 9.47
N GLY A 470 -5.37 -0.78 9.08
CA GLY A 470 -5.91 -2.01 9.63
C GLY A 470 -5.06 -2.53 10.78
N ASN A 471 -5.72 -3.00 11.84
CA ASN A 471 -5.09 -3.67 12.99
C ASN A 471 -5.46 -5.16 13.00
N TRP A 472 -4.45 -6.03 13.09
CA TRP A 472 -4.62 -7.49 13.05
C TRP A 472 -5.45 -8.01 14.23
N ASN A 473 -6.71 -8.38 13.97
CA ASN A 473 -7.71 -8.73 14.98
C ASN A 473 -7.91 -7.64 16.07
N GLY A 474 -7.58 -6.39 15.74
CA GLY A 474 -7.74 -5.21 16.60
C GLY A 474 -8.56 -4.12 15.91
N PRO A 475 -8.98 -3.07 16.64
CA PRO A 475 -9.83 -2.03 16.07
C PRO A 475 -9.12 -1.26 14.95
N HIS A 476 -9.75 -1.18 13.78
CA HIS A 476 -9.21 -0.41 12.65
C HIS A 476 -9.30 1.10 12.91
N ARG A 477 -8.46 1.86 12.22
CA ARG A 477 -8.23 3.29 12.48
C ARG A 477 -8.47 4.14 11.25
N LEU A 478 -9.09 5.30 11.45
CA LEU A 478 -9.23 6.34 10.44
C LEU A 478 -8.87 7.67 11.08
N TYR A 479 -7.65 8.14 10.87
CA TYR A 479 -7.11 9.31 11.51
C TYR A 479 -7.15 10.53 10.60
N LEU A 480 -7.94 11.54 10.97
CA LEU A 480 -7.86 12.86 10.34
C LEU A 480 -6.71 13.68 10.93
N GLN A 481 -5.98 14.39 10.07
CA GLN A 481 -4.94 15.32 10.48
C GLN A 481 -5.53 16.67 10.92
N ALA A 482 -5.20 17.12 12.13
CA ALA A 482 -5.74 18.32 12.74
C ALA A 482 -4.66 19.17 13.43
N GLY A 483 -4.99 20.43 13.68
CA GLY A 483 -4.11 21.40 14.33
C GLY A 483 -3.34 22.29 13.36
N ALA A 484 -2.72 23.34 13.89
CA ALA A 484 -1.90 24.27 13.10
C ALA A 484 -0.53 23.65 12.75
N PRO A 485 0.15 24.13 11.69
CA PRO A 485 1.52 23.74 11.37
C PRO A 485 2.45 23.79 12.60
N GLY A 486 3.25 22.73 12.79
CA GLY A 486 4.10 22.56 13.97
C GLY A 486 3.37 22.14 15.27
N ARG A 487 2.04 21.98 15.24
CA ARG A 487 1.21 21.42 16.34
C ARG A 487 0.25 20.33 15.84
N VAL A 488 0.66 19.60 14.79
CA VAL A 488 -0.11 18.52 14.17
C VAL A 488 -0.50 17.46 15.20
N ARG A 489 -1.74 16.98 15.08
CA ARG A 489 -2.34 15.89 15.83
C ARG A 489 -3.17 15.04 14.89
N PHE A 490 -3.29 13.75 15.19
CA PHE A 490 -4.19 12.85 14.48
C PHE A 490 -5.36 12.48 15.39
N ARG A 491 -6.59 12.55 14.87
CA ARG A 491 -7.82 12.21 15.59
C ARG A 491 -8.51 11.04 14.91
N ASP A 492 -8.66 9.93 15.64
CA ASP A 492 -9.41 8.76 15.17
C ASP A 492 -10.90 9.12 15.06
N ILE A 493 -11.48 8.92 13.89
CA ILE A 493 -12.91 9.12 13.57
C ILE A 493 -13.59 7.80 13.18
N ALA A 494 -12.90 6.66 13.31
CA ALA A 494 -13.45 5.36 12.94
C ALA A 494 -14.77 5.08 13.68
N THR A 495 -15.85 4.86 12.91
CA THR A 495 -17.15 4.49 13.46
C THR A 495 -17.11 3.08 14.07
N PRO A 496 -18.04 2.70 14.97
CA PRO A 496 -18.06 1.35 15.55
C PRO A 496 -18.12 0.21 14.51
N LYS A 497 -18.71 0.47 13.33
CA LYS A 497 -18.68 -0.45 12.19
C LYS A 497 -17.30 -0.51 11.54
N PHE A 498 -16.70 0.65 11.25
CA PHE A 498 -15.39 0.74 10.61
C PHE A 498 -14.29 0.12 11.47
N SER A 499 -14.27 0.47 12.76
CA SER A 499 -13.32 -0.04 13.75
C SER A 499 -13.56 -1.50 14.18
N MET A 500 -14.53 -2.22 13.60
CA MET A 500 -14.81 -3.61 13.99
C MET A 500 -13.61 -4.52 13.64
N PRO A 501 -13.02 -5.23 14.63
CA PRO A 501 -11.82 -6.03 14.40
C PRO A 501 -11.96 -7.14 13.35
N SER A 502 -10.92 -7.33 12.55
CA SER A 502 -10.82 -8.38 11.53
C SER A 502 -9.36 -8.81 11.32
N PRO A 503 -9.06 -9.98 10.71
CA PRO A 503 -7.70 -10.40 10.39
C PRO A 503 -7.21 -9.73 9.08
N VAL A 504 -7.19 -8.40 9.09
CA VAL A 504 -6.78 -7.56 7.95
C VAL A 504 -5.32 -7.77 7.56
N ARG A 505 -5.07 -7.79 6.24
CA ARG A 505 -3.75 -7.72 5.63
C ARG A 505 -3.53 -6.39 4.95
N THR A 506 -4.03 -6.21 3.73
CA THR A 506 -3.90 -4.92 3.02
C THR A 506 -5.10 -4.00 3.28
N VAL A 507 -4.85 -2.70 3.17
CA VAL A 507 -5.84 -1.62 3.21
C VAL A 507 -5.55 -0.74 2.01
N ILE A 508 -6.57 -0.46 1.22
CA ILE A 508 -6.49 0.31 -0.03
C ILE A 508 -7.44 1.49 0.09
N ALA A 509 -7.01 2.68 -0.32
CA ALA A 509 -7.87 3.85 -0.45
C ALA A 509 -7.88 4.31 -1.93
N ALA A 510 -9.06 4.37 -2.55
CA ALA A 510 -9.23 4.66 -3.98
C ALA A 510 -10.64 5.17 -4.28
N ASP A 511 -10.81 5.83 -5.43
CA ASP A 511 -12.09 6.32 -5.97
C ASP A 511 -12.53 5.32 -7.05
N PHE A 512 -13.33 4.31 -6.68
CA PHE A 512 -13.57 3.13 -7.53
C PHE A 512 -14.69 3.32 -8.55
N ASP A 513 -15.66 4.20 -8.28
CA ASP A 513 -16.77 4.52 -9.18
C ASP A 513 -16.70 5.95 -9.75
N ASN A 514 -15.50 6.56 -9.70
CA ASN A 514 -15.23 7.88 -10.27
C ASN A 514 -16.21 8.97 -9.76
N ASP A 515 -16.76 8.80 -8.55
CA ASP A 515 -17.82 9.66 -7.99
C ASP A 515 -17.29 10.89 -7.24
N GLN A 516 -15.96 11.01 -7.12
CA GLN A 516 -15.15 12.00 -6.41
C GLN A 516 -14.86 11.70 -4.94
N GLU A 517 -15.60 10.82 -4.30
CA GLU A 517 -15.31 10.38 -2.93
C GLU A 517 -14.21 9.31 -2.92
N LEU A 518 -13.75 8.96 -1.73
CA LEU A 518 -12.78 7.89 -1.54
C LEU A 518 -13.44 6.73 -0.83
N GLU A 519 -13.25 5.53 -1.36
CA GLU A 519 -13.49 4.29 -0.65
C GLU A 519 -12.25 3.83 0.11
N VAL A 520 -12.48 3.07 1.18
CA VAL A 520 -11.48 2.24 1.86
C VAL A 520 -11.89 0.78 1.77
N PHE A 521 -11.03 -0.04 1.18
CA PHE A 521 -11.17 -1.50 1.11
C PHE A 521 -10.23 -2.19 2.10
N PHE A 522 -10.80 -3.07 2.93
CA PHE A 522 -10.08 -3.95 3.86
C PHE A 522 -10.02 -5.36 3.31
N ASN A 523 -8.82 -5.83 2.97
CA ASN A 523 -8.57 -7.21 2.58
C ASN A 523 -8.25 -8.07 3.81
N ASN A 524 -8.95 -9.19 3.97
CA ASN A 524 -8.87 -10.08 5.13
C ASN A 524 -8.35 -11.46 4.74
N ILE A 525 -7.72 -12.15 5.70
CA ILE A 525 -7.29 -13.55 5.54
C ILE A 525 -8.22 -14.51 6.29
N ALA A 526 -8.88 -15.41 5.56
CA ALA A 526 -9.63 -16.53 6.12
C ALA A 526 -8.69 -17.64 6.63
N TYR A 527 -8.16 -17.47 7.86
CA TYR A 527 -7.14 -18.35 8.46
C TYR A 527 -7.63 -19.20 9.65
N ARG A 528 -8.73 -18.82 10.30
CA ARG A 528 -9.36 -19.55 11.43
C ARG A 528 -10.87 -19.78 11.25
N GLY A 529 -11.34 -19.61 10.01
CA GLY A 529 -12.74 -19.53 9.63
C GLY A 529 -12.98 -18.34 8.70
N SER A 530 -14.24 -18.18 8.30
CA SER A 530 -14.70 -17.11 7.42
C SER A 530 -14.28 -15.72 7.90
N SER A 531 -13.82 -14.86 7.01
CA SER A 531 -13.38 -13.49 7.30
C SER A 531 -13.49 -12.63 6.04
N ALA A 532 -14.71 -12.17 5.74
CA ALA A 532 -15.02 -11.37 4.55
C ALA A 532 -14.26 -10.05 4.49
N ASN A 533 -13.88 -9.65 3.27
CA ASN A 533 -13.40 -8.30 2.95
C ASN A 533 -14.51 -7.26 3.19
N ARG A 534 -14.13 -5.99 3.38
CA ARG A 534 -15.08 -4.91 3.69
C ARG A 534 -14.75 -3.65 2.90
N LEU A 535 -15.78 -2.92 2.49
CA LEU A 535 -15.66 -1.69 1.71
C LEU A 535 -16.45 -0.57 2.40
N PHE A 536 -15.86 0.63 2.46
CA PHE A 536 -16.52 1.80 3.01
C PHE A 536 -16.34 3.01 2.09
N ARG A 537 -17.34 3.87 1.98
CA ARG A 537 -17.24 5.21 1.35
C ARG A 537 -17.05 6.27 2.42
N LEU A 538 -16.19 7.24 2.12
CA LEU A 538 -15.92 8.42 2.94
C LEU A 538 -16.49 9.65 2.22
N THR A 539 -17.76 9.94 2.45
CA THR A 539 -18.43 11.11 1.83
C THR A 539 -18.10 12.38 2.60
N ARG A 540 -17.56 13.39 1.91
CA ARG A 540 -17.27 14.70 2.52
C ARG A 540 -18.54 15.31 3.12
N ARG A 541 -18.44 15.88 4.32
CA ARG A 541 -19.46 16.80 4.84
C ARG A 541 -18.87 18.18 5.04
N GLU A 542 -19.64 19.19 4.65
CA GLU A 542 -19.31 20.54 5.02
C GLU A 542 -19.33 20.68 6.56
N HIS A 543 -18.27 21.29 7.10
CA HIS A 543 -18.14 21.63 8.52
C HIS A 543 -18.22 20.47 9.52
N SER A 544 -18.06 19.21 9.11
CA SER A 544 -18.09 18.06 10.02
C SER A 544 -17.25 16.90 9.47
N ASP A 545 -16.97 15.91 10.32
CA ASP A 545 -16.27 14.69 9.91
C ASP A 545 -16.99 14.02 8.73
N PRO A 546 -16.29 13.35 7.79
CA PRO A 546 -16.92 12.64 6.69
C PRO A 546 -17.93 11.59 7.19
N ILE A 547 -18.93 11.27 6.36
CA ILE A 547 -19.80 10.12 6.60
C ILE A 547 -19.01 8.86 6.22
N VAL A 548 -18.98 7.90 7.14
CA VAL A 548 -18.40 6.57 6.88
C VAL A 548 -19.55 5.60 6.61
N GLU A 549 -19.83 5.32 5.33
CA GLU A 549 -20.85 4.38 4.89
C GLU A 549 -20.22 3.02 4.56
N GLU A 550 -20.88 1.91 4.93
CA GLU A 550 -20.42 0.55 4.60
C GLU A 550 -21.11 0.08 3.31
N LEU A 551 -20.34 -0.13 2.25
CA LEU A 551 -20.83 -0.52 0.93
C LEU A 551 -20.88 -2.04 0.75
N ASN A 552 -21.52 -2.50 -0.32
CA ASN A 552 -21.52 -3.90 -0.74
C ASN A 552 -20.31 -4.17 -1.66
N PRO A 553 -19.29 -4.96 -1.25
CA PRO A 553 -18.15 -5.25 -2.10
C PRO A 553 -18.48 -6.10 -3.34
N GLY A 554 -19.67 -6.72 -3.41
CA GLY A 554 -19.99 -7.66 -4.48
C GLY A 554 -19.14 -8.93 -4.40
N ASP A 555 -18.60 -9.38 -5.52
CA ASP A 555 -17.81 -10.62 -5.57
C ASP A 555 -16.49 -10.51 -4.78
N ALA A 556 -15.96 -9.30 -4.61
CA ALA A 556 -14.75 -9.02 -3.83
C ALA A 556 -14.93 -9.21 -2.31
N LEU A 557 -16.11 -9.64 -1.84
CA LEU A 557 -16.39 -9.99 -0.44
C LEU A 557 -15.52 -11.16 0.06
N GLU A 558 -15.19 -12.11 -0.83
CA GLU A 558 -14.34 -13.31 -0.61
C GLU A 558 -14.27 -13.82 0.86
N PRO A 559 -15.38 -14.30 1.45
CA PRO A 559 -15.43 -14.72 2.86
C PRO A 559 -14.45 -15.83 3.24
N GLU A 560 -14.10 -16.71 2.30
CA GLU A 560 -13.10 -17.76 2.48
C GLU A 560 -11.76 -17.43 1.79
N GLY A 561 -11.61 -16.19 1.31
CA GLY A 561 -10.40 -15.69 0.64
C GLY A 561 -9.23 -15.57 1.60
N ARG A 562 -8.05 -15.99 1.16
CA ARG A 562 -6.84 -16.00 1.99
C ARG A 562 -5.97 -14.79 1.68
N GLY A 563 -6.59 -13.61 1.73
CA GLY A 563 -5.99 -12.34 1.30
C GLY A 563 -4.67 -12.05 1.99
N THR A 564 -3.62 -11.86 1.21
CA THR A 564 -2.25 -11.61 1.70
C THR A 564 -1.75 -10.23 1.31
N GLY A 565 -2.18 -9.73 0.15
CA GLY A 565 -1.86 -8.42 -0.42
C GLY A 565 -2.83 -8.06 -1.54
N GLY A 566 -2.66 -6.88 -2.10
CA GLY A 566 -3.49 -6.40 -3.21
C GLY A 566 -3.16 -4.96 -3.57
N ALA A 567 -3.47 -4.61 -4.80
CA ALA A 567 -3.21 -3.30 -5.40
C ALA A 567 -4.38 -2.89 -6.30
N VAL A 568 -4.37 -1.61 -6.69
CA VAL A 568 -5.29 -1.04 -7.69
C VAL A 568 -4.52 -0.49 -8.88
N THR A 569 -5.09 -0.66 -10.07
CA THR A 569 -4.60 -0.06 -11.31
C THR A 569 -5.69 -0.12 -12.37
N ASP A 570 -5.84 0.93 -13.18
CA ASP A 570 -6.54 0.84 -14.46
C ASP A 570 -5.54 0.32 -15.52
N PHE A 571 -5.55 -1.01 -15.72
CA PHE A 571 -4.61 -1.75 -16.58
C PHE A 571 -5.08 -1.95 -18.02
N ASP A 572 -6.39 -1.81 -18.30
CA ASP A 572 -6.93 -1.92 -19.67
C ASP A 572 -7.19 -0.55 -20.32
N GLY A 573 -7.05 0.54 -19.55
CA GLY A 573 -7.10 1.92 -20.03
C GLY A 573 -8.51 2.46 -20.21
N ASP A 574 -9.51 1.89 -19.52
CA ASP A 574 -10.91 2.33 -19.60
C ASP A 574 -11.27 3.44 -18.62
N GLY A 575 -10.36 3.79 -17.68
CA GLY A 575 -10.53 4.83 -16.68
C GLY A 575 -11.16 4.38 -15.37
N MET A 576 -11.48 3.09 -15.22
CA MET A 576 -11.97 2.51 -13.98
C MET A 576 -10.84 1.78 -13.25
N LEU A 577 -10.65 2.04 -11.96
CA LEU A 577 -9.63 1.34 -11.17
C LEU A 577 -10.05 -0.12 -10.93
N ASP A 578 -9.21 -1.06 -11.37
CA ASP A 578 -9.41 -2.48 -11.10
C ASP A 578 -8.74 -2.91 -9.80
N LEU A 579 -9.38 -3.88 -9.13
CA LEU A 579 -8.90 -4.44 -7.87
C LEU A 579 -8.25 -5.81 -8.11
N ILE A 580 -6.99 -5.94 -7.69
CA ILE A 580 -6.23 -7.19 -7.75
C ILE A 580 -5.94 -7.67 -6.34
N LEU A 581 -6.39 -8.87 -6.00
CA LEU A 581 -6.17 -9.50 -4.69
C LEU A 581 -5.31 -10.76 -4.82
N SER A 582 -4.21 -10.78 -4.08
CA SER A 582 -3.35 -11.95 -3.94
C SER A 582 -3.76 -12.78 -2.73
N HIS A 583 -3.51 -14.08 -2.83
CA HIS A 583 -3.92 -15.06 -1.83
C HIS A 583 -2.79 -16.01 -1.46
N GLY A 584 -2.66 -16.32 -0.17
CA GLY A 584 -1.62 -17.22 0.28
C GLY A 584 -1.51 -17.35 1.80
N GLU A 585 -0.27 -17.48 2.25
CA GLU A 585 0.20 -17.79 3.62
C GLU A 585 -0.39 -19.06 4.25
N SER A 586 -1.71 -19.11 4.44
CA SER A 586 -2.40 -20.17 5.17
C SER A 586 -2.79 -21.37 4.29
N MET A 587 -2.96 -21.17 2.98
CA MET A 587 -3.13 -22.21 1.96
C MET A 587 -2.91 -21.58 0.57
N ALA A 588 -2.50 -22.39 -0.41
CA ALA A 588 -2.33 -21.93 -1.78
C ALA A 588 -3.67 -21.60 -2.46
N GLN A 589 -3.72 -20.48 -3.19
CA GLN A 589 -4.90 -19.97 -3.90
C GLN A 589 -4.45 -19.03 -5.04
N PRO A 590 -5.11 -19.05 -6.23
CA PRO A 590 -4.81 -18.12 -7.32
C PRO A 590 -5.17 -16.66 -6.97
N ILE A 591 -4.67 -15.72 -7.77
CA ILE A 591 -5.02 -14.30 -7.75
C ILE A 591 -6.47 -14.11 -8.21
N SER A 592 -7.21 -13.18 -7.58
CA SER A 592 -8.52 -12.71 -8.03
C SER A 592 -8.42 -11.31 -8.64
N ILE A 593 -9.16 -11.07 -9.72
CA ILE A 593 -9.26 -9.77 -10.43
C ILE A 593 -10.74 -9.35 -10.46
N PHE A 594 -11.01 -8.09 -10.12
CA PHE A 594 -12.35 -7.53 -10.11
C PHE A 594 -12.41 -6.18 -10.83
N LYS A 595 -13.42 -5.98 -11.70
CA LYS A 595 -13.74 -4.65 -12.25
C LYS A 595 -14.84 -3.97 -11.42
N GLY A 596 -14.79 -2.64 -11.36
CA GLY A 596 -15.90 -1.82 -10.85
C GLY A 596 -17.16 -1.97 -11.72
N THR A 597 -18.33 -2.06 -11.08
CA THR A 597 -19.64 -2.18 -11.77
C THR A 597 -20.48 -0.90 -11.74
N GLN A 598 -20.06 0.10 -10.97
CA GLN A 598 -20.67 1.43 -10.88
C GLN A 598 -19.75 2.46 -11.54
N GLY A 599 -20.20 3.70 -11.73
CA GLY A 599 -19.29 4.79 -12.13
C GLY A 599 -18.83 4.88 -13.59
N THR A 600 -19.04 3.86 -14.42
CA THR A 600 -18.51 3.77 -15.80
C THR A 600 -18.91 4.89 -16.78
N ALA A 601 -19.88 5.73 -16.41
CA ALA A 601 -20.29 6.90 -17.18
C ALA A 601 -19.77 8.23 -16.60
N ASN A 602 -19.05 8.21 -15.48
CA ASN A 602 -18.47 9.38 -14.83
C ASN A 602 -17.17 9.80 -15.53
N ASN A 603 -16.85 11.09 -15.43
CA ASN A 603 -15.57 11.61 -15.90
C ASN A 603 -14.45 11.22 -14.92
N TRP A 604 -13.22 11.15 -15.42
CA TRP A 604 -12.01 10.88 -14.65
C TRP A 604 -10.81 11.67 -15.20
N LEU A 605 -9.72 11.72 -14.43
CA LEU A 605 -8.41 12.20 -14.86
C LEU A 605 -7.32 11.43 -14.12
N ARG A 606 -6.30 10.95 -14.84
CA ARG A 606 -5.13 10.27 -14.25
C ARG A 606 -3.89 11.14 -14.46
N VAL A 607 -3.07 11.30 -13.42
CA VAL A 607 -1.86 12.15 -13.46
C VAL A 607 -0.63 11.37 -13.03
N ILE A 608 0.39 11.36 -13.89
CA ILE A 608 1.68 10.66 -13.69
C ILE A 608 2.80 11.71 -13.54
N PRO A 609 3.21 12.07 -12.32
CA PRO A 609 4.36 12.95 -12.12
C PRO A 609 5.67 12.16 -12.30
N ARG A 610 6.62 12.72 -13.06
CA ARG A 610 7.95 12.12 -13.30
C ARG A 610 9.03 12.78 -12.44
N THR A 611 10.09 12.05 -12.07
CA THR A 611 11.29 12.60 -11.42
C THR A 611 12.17 13.34 -12.43
N ARG A 612 13.23 14.01 -11.94
CA ARG A 612 14.27 14.63 -12.79
C ARG A 612 15.02 13.63 -13.69
N PHE A 613 14.91 12.33 -13.42
CA PHE A 613 15.53 11.25 -14.20
C PHE A 613 14.54 10.57 -15.16
N GLY A 614 13.23 10.83 -15.03
CA GLY A 614 12.18 10.26 -15.88
C GLY A 614 11.39 9.10 -15.24
N ALA A 615 11.83 8.59 -14.08
CA ALA A 615 11.09 7.60 -13.30
C ALA A 615 9.81 8.20 -12.69
N PHE A 616 8.99 7.37 -12.07
CA PHE A 616 7.79 7.82 -11.36
C PHE A 616 8.14 8.58 -10.08
N ALA A 617 7.45 9.70 -9.81
CA ALA A 617 7.69 10.53 -8.64
C ALA A 617 6.91 10.05 -7.39
N ARG A 618 7.24 8.86 -6.90
CA ARG A 618 6.80 8.38 -5.58
C ARG A 618 7.22 9.37 -4.48
N GLY A 619 6.33 9.63 -3.53
CA GLY A 619 6.39 10.73 -2.56
C GLY A 619 5.78 12.05 -3.06
N ALA A 620 5.43 12.20 -4.34
CA ALA A 620 4.85 13.45 -4.84
C ALA A 620 3.40 13.67 -4.37
N LYS A 621 3.06 14.96 -4.19
CA LYS A 621 1.73 15.44 -3.84
C LYS A 621 1.05 16.02 -5.08
N VAL A 622 -0.14 15.53 -5.42
CA VAL A 622 -0.89 15.98 -6.60
C VAL A 622 -2.22 16.56 -6.16
N VAL A 623 -2.45 17.84 -6.46
CA VAL A 623 -3.70 18.56 -6.16
C VAL A 623 -4.38 18.95 -7.47
N LEU A 624 -5.56 18.39 -7.70
CA LEU A 624 -6.42 18.75 -8.82
C LEU A 624 -7.51 19.70 -8.34
N PHE A 625 -7.63 20.86 -8.98
CA PHE A 625 -8.72 21.79 -8.76
C PHE A 625 -9.81 21.57 -9.81
N THR A 626 -11.06 21.51 -9.37
CA THR A 626 -12.23 21.36 -10.23
C THR A 626 -13.14 22.59 -10.13
N ARG A 627 -13.96 22.81 -11.17
CA ARG A 627 -14.81 24.00 -11.27
C ARG A 627 -15.84 24.15 -10.15
N ARG A 628 -16.32 23.04 -9.54
CA ARG A 628 -17.42 23.07 -8.55
C ARG A 628 -17.03 22.42 -7.21
N SER A 629 -16.32 21.30 -7.24
CA SER A 629 -15.98 20.53 -6.03
C SER A 629 -14.73 21.03 -5.30
N GLY A 630 -13.93 21.91 -5.91
CA GLY A 630 -12.77 22.54 -5.30
C GLY A 630 -11.50 21.69 -5.47
N ALA A 631 -10.69 21.60 -4.42
CA ALA A 631 -9.41 20.89 -4.46
C ALA A 631 -9.57 19.40 -4.07
N HIS A 632 -8.94 18.53 -4.84
CA HIS A 632 -8.82 17.09 -4.60
C HIS A 632 -7.34 16.76 -4.45
N LEU A 633 -6.96 16.12 -3.35
CA LEU A 633 -5.59 15.73 -3.06
C LEU A 633 -5.40 14.21 -3.26
N ARG A 634 -4.28 13.85 -3.90
CA ARG A 634 -3.75 12.49 -4.03
C ARG A 634 -2.25 12.50 -3.71
N ILE A 635 -1.75 11.39 -3.19
CA ILE A 635 -0.33 11.15 -2.93
C ILE A 635 0.08 10.01 -3.86
N ILE A 636 1.21 10.14 -4.55
CA ILE A 636 1.87 9.00 -5.17
C ILE A 636 2.66 8.33 -4.04
N ASP A 637 2.08 7.35 -3.35
CA ASP A 637 2.80 6.73 -2.23
C ASP A 637 4.00 5.89 -2.73
N GLY A 638 5.01 5.77 -1.87
CA GLY A 638 6.16 4.89 -2.11
C GLY A 638 5.99 3.51 -1.48
N GLY A 639 4.76 3.07 -1.21
CA GLY A 639 4.48 1.89 -0.41
C GLY A 639 3.17 2.04 0.33
N SER A 640 2.38 0.99 0.32
CA SER A 640 0.97 1.04 0.74
C SER A 640 0.44 -0.35 1.04
N GLY A 641 -0.67 -0.39 1.76
CA GLY A 641 -1.20 -1.65 2.24
C GLY A 641 -0.19 -2.38 3.14
N TYR A 642 -0.09 -3.69 2.96
CA TYR A 642 0.87 -4.54 3.67
C TYR A 642 1.62 -5.37 2.62
N LEU A 643 2.95 -5.24 2.58
CA LEU A 643 3.82 -5.88 1.58
C LEU A 643 3.59 -5.41 0.12
N CYS A 644 2.82 -4.34 -0.10
CA CYS A 644 2.34 -3.91 -1.42
C CYS A 644 2.74 -2.47 -1.77
N GLU A 645 2.42 -2.09 -3.00
CA GLU A 645 2.60 -0.74 -3.55
C GLU A 645 1.55 -0.51 -4.66
N MET A 646 0.83 0.62 -4.60
CA MET A 646 -0.16 0.97 -5.64
C MET A 646 0.51 1.41 -6.94
N GLU A 647 -0.29 1.58 -8.00
CA GLU A 647 0.17 2.26 -9.22
C GLU A 647 0.70 3.66 -8.91
N PRO A 648 1.76 4.12 -9.60
CA PRO A 648 2.37 5.43 -9.36
C PRO A 648 1.57 6.57 -10.03
N VAL A 649 0.24 6.57 -9.89
CA VAL A 649 -0.67 7.46 -10.61
C VAL A 649 -1.67 8.11 -9.65
N ALA A 650 -1.80 9.43 -9.72
CA ALA A 650 -2.86 10.14 -9.04
C ALA A 650 -4.15 10.04 -9.85
N HIS A 651 -5.04 9.14 -9.43
CA HIS A 651 -6.36 8.94 -10.02
C HIS A 651 -7.42 9.85 -9.39
N PHE A 652 -8.17 10.56 -10.23
CA PHE A 652 -9.27 11.45 -9.84
C PHE A 652 -10.55 11.05 -10.56
N GLY A 653 -11.53 10.54 -9.82
CA GLY A 653 -12.92 10.58 -10.25
C GLY A 653 -13.40 12.02 -10.26
N LEU A 654 -14.11 12.40 -11.33
CA LEU A 654 -14.65 13.75 -11.52
C LEU A 654 -16.19 13.75 -11.52
N GLY A 655 -16.84 12.58 -11.60
CA GLY A 655 -18.30 12.47 -11.66
C GLY A 655 -18.87 13.20 -12.87
N ARG A 656 -19.42 14.40 -12.62
CA ARG A 656 -19.97 15.34 -13.63
C ARG A 656 -19.35 16.74 -13.55
N ASP A 657 -18.27 16.89 -12.79
CA ASP A 657 -17.50 18.13 -12.72
C ASP A 657 -16.37 18.12 -13.77
N GLU A 658 -15.67 19.25 -13.88
CA GLU A 658 -14.57 19.46 -14.80
C GLU A 658 -13.32 19.92 -14.04
N ALA A 659 -12.18 19.33 -14.37
CA ALA A 659 -10.88 19.84 -13.95
C ALA A 659 -10.62 21.23 -14.53
N SER A 660 -10.00 22.12 -13.74
CA SER A 660 -9.65 23.48 -14.15
C SER A 660 -8.15 23.73 -14.08
N SER A 661 -7.48 23.25 -13.03
CA SER A 661 -6.03 23.38 -12.85
C SER A 661 -5.44 22.25 -12.01
N LEU A 662 -4.14 22.07 -12.14
CA LEU A 662 -3.35 21.00 -11.54
C LEU A 662 -2.10 21.58 -10.91
N GLU A 663 -1.84 21.22 -9.65
CA GLU A 663 -0.59 21.48 -8.94
C GLU A 663 0.08 20.14 -8.59
N VAL A 664 1.38 20.02 -8.89
CA VAL A 664 2.22 18.89 -8.46
C VAL A 664 3.35 19.45 -7.60
N THR A 665 3.57 18.84 -6.42
CA THR A 665 4.71 19.12 -5.53
C THR A 665 5.58 17.88 -5.41
N TRP A 666 6.87 18.00 -5.71
CA TRP A 666 7.85 16.91 -5.59
C TRP A 666 8.49 16.87 -4.20
N PRO A 667 9.15 15.75 -3.80
CA PRO A 667 9.72 15.60 -2.46
C PRO A 667 10.75 16.66 -2.03
N ASP A 668 11.39 17.34 -2.99
CA ASP A 668 12.30 18.48 -2.75
C ASP A 668 11.59 19.83 -2.52
N GLY A 669 10.27 19.88 -2.64
CA GLY A 669 9.48 21.10 -2.55
C GLY A 669 9.41 21.92 -3.83
N ARG A 670 9.93 21.45 -4.98
CA ARG A 670 9.60 22.07 -6.28
C ARG A 670 8.11 21.87 -6.57
N VAL A 671 7.52 22.87 -7.23
CA VAL A 671 6.10 22.90 -7.58
C VAL A 671 5.93 23.22 -9.06
N LEU A 672 5.02 22.52 -9.73
CA LEU A 672 4.52 22.86 -11.06
C LEU A 672 3.03 23.13 -10.97
N VAL A 673 2.58 24.22 -11.56
CA VAL A 673 1.15 24.54 -11.71
C VAL A 673 0.82 24.76 -13.17
N ARG A 674 -0.28 24.16 -13.63
CA ARG A 674 -0.80 24.33 -15.00
C ARG A 674 -2.32 24.32 -15.04
N ALA A 675 -2.89 24.92 -16.08
CA ALA A 675 -4.29 24.70 -16.42
C ALA A 675 -4.51 23.27 -16.94
N VAL A 676 -5.72 22.77 -16.77
CA VAL A 676 -6.21 21.54 -17.41
C VAL A 676 -7.28 21.92 -18.43
N ALA A 677 -7.10 21.51 -19.68
CA ALA A 677 -8.07 21.75 -20.73
C ALA A 677 -9.23 20.75 -20.62
N SER A 678 -10.45 21.14 -20.99
CA SER A 678 -11.60 20.23 -20.95
C SER A 678 -11.42 19.00 -21.85
N SER A 679 -10.60 19.10 -22.90
CA SER A 679 -10.19 17.99 -23.78
C SER A 679 -9.24 16.98 -23.14
N GLU A 680 -8.67 17.29 -21.98
CA GLU A 680 -7.82 16.38 -21.20
C GLU A 680 -8.64 15.53 -20.20
N THR A 681 -9.93 15.81 -20.05
CA THR A 681 -10.86 14.95 -19.29
C THR A 681 -10.92 13.55 -19.93
N ASN A 682 -10.92 12.51 -19.10
CA ASN A 682 -10.85 11.10 -19.49
C ASN A 682 -9.56 10.76 -20.25
N SER A 683 -8.43 11.26 -19.76
CA SER A 683 -7.09 10.96 -20.27
C SER A 683 -6.04 10.85 -19.16
N VAL A 684 -4.87 10.33 -19.53
CA VAL A 684 -3.69 10.26 -18.66
C VAL A 684 -2.75 11.42 -18.98
N LEU A 685 -2.40 12.20 -17.97
CA LEU A 685 -1.48 13.34 -18.08
C LEU A 685 -0.13 13.02 -17.45
N GLU A 686 0.91 12.92 -18.26
CA GLU A 686 2.28 12.94 -17.75
C GLU A 686 2.71 14.37 -17.41
N VAL A 687 3.27 14.55 -16.21
CA VAL A 687 3.79 15.82 -15.72
C VAL A 687 5.30 15.69 -15.52
N PRO A 688 6.13 16.31 -16.39
CA PRO A 688 7.57 16.26 -16.23
C PRO A 688 8.02 17.06 -15.00
N TYR A 689 9.16 16.67 -14.45
CA TYR A 689 9.84 17.43 -13.40
C TYR A 689 10.21 18.85 -13.90
N PRO A 690 10.06 19.91 -13.07
CA PRO A 690 10.38 21.27 -13.49
C PRO A 690 11.87 21.44 -13.84
N PRO A 691 12.21 22.16 -14.93
CA PRO A 691 13.60 22.46 -15.25
C PRO A 691 14.23 23.39 -14.19
N ASP A 692 15.54 23.28 -14.00
CA ASP A 692 16.29 24.11 -13.02
C ASP A 692 16.38 25.61 -13.40
N THR A 693 15.85 26.01 -14.55
CA THR A 693 15.84 27.40 -15.01
C THR A 693 14.68 28.19 -14.40
N GLU A 694 15.00 29.08 -13.46
CA GLU A 694 14.12 30.17 -13.01
C GLU A 694 13.92 31.21 -14.13
N GLU A 695 13.21 30.86 -15.22
CA GLU A 695 12.58 31.90 -16.03
C GLU A 695 11.42 32.50 -15.23
N PRO A 696 11.38 33.83 -15.01
CA PRO A 696 10.26 34.49 -14.35
C PRO A 696 9.07 34.55 -15.30
N LEU A 697 8.41 33.41 -15.46
CA LEU A 697 7.13 33.30 -16.13
C LEU A 697 6.12 34.13 -15.33
N VAL A 698 5.66 35.24 -15.92
CA VAL A 698 4.44 35.91 -15.48
C VAL A 698 3.35 34.84 -15.42
N PRO A 699 2.73 34.58 -14.25
CA PRO A 699 1.81 33.46 -14.13
C PRO A 699 0.69 33.55 -15.16
N THR A 700 0.53 32.50 -15.95
CA THR A 700 -0.61 32.35 -16.85
C THR A 700 -1.89 32.41 -16.01
N PRO A 701 -2.91 33.20 -16.39
CA PRO A 701 -4.18 33.25 -15.66
C PRO A 701 -4.78 31.85 -15.49
N LEU A 702 -5.14 31.52 -14.24
CA LEU A 702 -5.52 30.16 -13.85
C LEU A 702 -6.89 30.15 -13.18
N GLU A 703 -7.72 29.18 -13.56
CA GLU A 703 -9.01 28.93 -12.90
C GLU A 703 -8.81 27.94 -11.75
N CYS A 704 -8.87 28.44 -10.52
CA CYS A 704 -8.59 27.66 -9.31
C CYS A 704 -9.79 26.91 -8.73
N GLY A 705 -10.97 27.01 -9.36
CA GLY A 705 -12.18 26.35 -8.87
C GLY A 705 -12.82 27.03 -7.67
N GLN A 706 -13.85 26.39 -7.11
CA GLN A 706 -14.62 26.94 -6.00
C GLN A 706 -13.80 26.96 -4.69
N GLY A 707 -13.77 28.10 -4.01
CA GLY A 707 -13.06 28.29 -2.73
C GLY A 707 -11.58 28.67 -2.85
N PHE A 708 -11.04 28.79 -4.07
CA PHE A 708 -9.62 29.07 -4.29
C PHE A 708 -9.42 30.22 -5.28
N SER A 709 -8.33 30.95 -5.12
CA SER A 709 -7.95 32.08 -5.97
C SER A 709 -6.48 31.98 -6.39
N GLN A 710 -6.14 32.57 -7.54
CA GLN A 710 -4.75 32.58 -8.02
C GLN A 710 -3.95 33.65 -7.26
N HIS A 711 -2.90 33.23 -6.57
CA HIS A 711 -1.96 34.11 -5.88
C HIS A 711 -0.90 34.69 -6.83
N GLU A 712 -0.16 35.73 -6.43
CA GLU A 712 0.85 36.42 -7.25
C GLU A 712 1.98 35.51 -7.76
N ASN A 713 2.21 34.37 -7.11
CA ASN A 713 3.18 33.34 -7.53
C ASN A 713 2.57 32.29 -8.49
N GLY A 714 1.35 32.50 -8.97
CA GLY A 714 0.66 31.65 -9.92
C GLY A 714 -0.08 30.44 -9.35
N ARG A 715 0.13 30.12 -8.07
CA ARG A 715 -0.50 28.98 -7.38
C ARG A 715 -1.94 29.28 -7.00
N CYS A 716 -2.76 28.24 -6.93
CA CYS A 716 -4.08 28.32 -6.34
C CYS A 716 -3.97 28.24 -4.81
N VAL A 717 -4.48 29.25 -4.12
CA VAL A 717 -4.47 29.34 -2.66
C VAL A 717 -5.90 29.40 -2.11
N ASP A 718 -6.06 28.92 -0.89
CA ASP A 718 -7.30 28.99 -0.12
C ASP A 718 -7.78 30.44 -0.02
N THR A 719 -8.99 30.71 -0.52
CA THR A 719 -9.59 32.05 -0.42
C THR A 719 -10.04 32.29 1.00
N ASN A 720 -9.80 33.48 1.56
CA ASN A 720 -10.22 33.79 2.92
C ASN A 720 -11.58 34.48 2.93
N GLU A 721 -12.69 33.73 2.79
CA GLU A 721 -14.03 34.32 2.70
C GLU A 721 -14.39 35.12 3.96
N CYS A 722 -13.86 34.74 5.11
CA CYS A 722 -14.03 35.49 6.35
C CYS A 722 -13.44 36.92 6.30
N THR A 723 -12.43 37.14 5.45
CA THR A 723 -11.77 38.44 5.24
C THR A 723 -12.37 39.18 4.04
N GLU A 724 -12.64 38.48 2.94
CA GLU A 724 -13.24 39.07 1.74
C GLU A 724 -14.71 39.46 1.93
N PHE A 725 -15.46 38.68 2.72
CA PHE A 725 -16.89 38.85 2.93
C PHE A 725 -17.22 39.00 4.44
N PRO A 726 -17.05 40.19 5.04
CA PRO A 726 -17.22 40.41 6.49
C PRO A 726 -18.60 40.08 7.09
N PHE A 727 -19.61 39.79 6.26
CA PHE A 727 -20.97 39.43 6.65
C PHE A 727 -21.42 38.09 6.05
N VAL A 728 -20.48 37.23 5.65
CA VAL A 728 -20.78 35.90 5.06
C VAL A 728 -21.54 35.00 6.04
N CYS A 729 -21.30 35.16 7.34
CA CYS A 729 -21.97 34.39 8.37
C CYS A 729 -23.30 35.00 8.84
N PRO A 730 -24.33 34.15 9.11
CA PRO A 730 -25.63 34.63 9.57
C PRO A 730 -25.57 35.12 11.02
N ARG A 731 -26.54 35.96 11.41
CA ARG A 731 -26.52 36.71 12.69
C ARG A 731 -26.55 35.84 13.94
N ASP A 732 -27.08 34.62 13.85
CA ASP A 732 -27.10 33.61 14.93
C ASP A 732 -25.77 32.87 15.10
N LYS A 733 -24.94 32.82 14.05
CA LYS A 733 -23.60 32.23 14.04
C LYS A 733 -22.54 33.23 13.52
N PRO A 734 -22.35 34.39 14.18
CA PRO A 734 -21.62 35.52 13.60
C PRO A 734 -20.09 35.37 13.59
N VAL A 735 -19.53 34.24 14.04
CA VAL A 735 -18.07 34.01 14.05
C VAL A 735 -17.70 33.16 12.85
N CYS A 736 -17.06 33.78 11.86
CA CYS A 736 -16.48 33.10 10.70
C CYS A 736 -15.13 32.46 11.06
N VAL A 737 -14.85 31.29 10.49
CA VAL A 737 -13.59 30.55 10.58
C VAL A 737 -13.25 30.01 9.19
N ASN A 738 -12.10 30.37 8.62
CA ASN A 738 -11.69 29.83 7.33
C ASN A 738 -11.42 28.33 7.40
N THR A 739 -11.66 27.64 6.29
CA THR A 739 -11.39 26.22 6.09
C THR A 739 -10.88 26.02 4.66
N TYR A 740 -10.21 24.92 4.37
CA TYR A 740 -9.67 24.70 3.03
C TYR A 740 -10.79 24.57 1.98
N GLY A 741 -10.85 25.54 1.05
CA GLY A 741 -11.87 25.65 0.02
C GLY A 741 -13.24 26.13 0.52
N GLY A 742 -13.30 26.89 1.63
CA GLY A 742 -14.55 27.45 2.15
C GLY A 742 -14.46 28.03 3.57
N TYR A 743 -15.60 28.29 4.22
CA TYR A 743 -15.63 28.89 5.56
C TYR A 743 -16.72 28.28 6.44
N ARG A 744 -16.45 28.14 7.75
CA ARG A 744 -17.43 27.69 8.76
C ARG A 744 -17.93 28.87 9.59
N CYS A 745 -19.25 28.93 9.80
CA CYS A 745 -19.89 29.88 10.72
C CYS A 745 -20.26 29.22 12.06
N ARG A 746 -19.84 29.81 13.18
CA ARG A 746 -20.16 29.33 14.54
C ARG A 746 -20.72 30.41 15.46
N SER A 747 -21.39 29.99 16.52
CA SER A 747 -21.97 30.91 17.52
C SER A 747 -20.90 31.56 18.41
N ASN A 748 -21.13 32.82 18.82
CA ASN A 748 -20.19 33.59 19.65
C ASN A 748 -20.34 33.25 21.15
N LYS A 749 -20.21 31.96 21.49
CA LYS A 749 -20.29 31.51 22.89
C LYS A 749 -18.96 31.76 23.60
N ARG A 750 -18.99 32.58 24.65
CA ARG A 750 -17.84 32.76 25.56
C ARG A 750 -17.92 31.76 26.70
N CYS A 751 -16.84 31.03 26.92
CA CYS A 751 -16.74 30.04 27.99
C CYS A 751 -16.00 30.61 29.22
N SER A 752 -16.29 30.04 30.39
CA SER A 752 -15.63 30.38 31.65
C SER A 752 -14.18 29.90 31.67
N ARG A 753 -13.35 30.54 32.50
CA ARG A 753 -11.90 30.25 32.59
C ARG A 753 -11.65 28.75 32.85
N GLY A 754 -10.83 28.12 32.00
CA GLY A 754 -10.57 26.67 32.01
C GLY A 754 -11.41 25.85 31.02
N PHE A 755 -12.39 26.49 30.37
CA PHE A 755 -13.22 25.90 29.33
C PHE A 755 -13.11 26.72 28.04
N GLU A 756 -13.09 26.03 26.91
CA GLU A 756 -13.14 26.61 25.57
C GLU A 756 -14.45 26.19 24.88
N PRO A 757 -14.93 26.94 23.87
CA PRO A 757 -16.06 26.47 23.07
C PRO A 757 -15.66 25.18 22.35
N ASN A 758 -16.59 24.22 22.24
CA ASN A 758 -16.42 23.12 21.28
C ASN A 758 -16.33 23.66 19.84
N GLU A 759 -16.00 22.81 18.87
CA GLU A 759 -15.72 23.25 17.49
C GLU A 759 -16.85 24.12 16.90
N ASP A 760 -18.12 23.73 17.12
CA ASP A 760 -19.32 24.45 16.65
C ASP A 760 -19.72 25.67 17.51
N GLY A 761 -19.00 25.91 18.61
CA GLY A 761 -19.29 26.94 19.61
C GLY A 761 -20.56 26.72 20.44
N THR A 762 -21.25 25.58 20.28
CA THR A 762 -22.54 25.29 20.92
C THR A 762 -22.42 24.94 22.41
N ALA A 763 -21.30 24.37 22.85
CA ALA A 763 -21.01 23.93 24.20
C ALA A 763 -19.66 24.49 24.70
N CYS A 764 -19.42 24.41 26.01
CA CYS A 764 -18.13 24.72 26.62
C CYS A 764 -17.50 23.43 27.12
N VAL A 765 -16.35 23.05 26.58
CA VAL A 765 -15.58 21.87 26.93
C VAL A 765 -14.36 22.27 27.75
N ALA A 766 -14.00 21.46 28.76
CA ALA A 766 -12.80 21.72 29.53
C ALA A 766 -11.56 21.59 28.63
N GLN A 767 -10.54 22.42 28.83
CA GLN A 767 -9.22 22.15 28.25
C GLN A 767 -8.73 20.80 28.79
N VAL A 768 -8.77 19.76 27.95
CA VAL A 768 -8.25 18.44 28.33
C VAL A 768 -6.73 18.50 28.30
N ALA A 769 -6.15 18.96 29.41
CA ALA A 769 -4.75 18.73 29.71
C ALA A 769 -4.54 17.23 29.93
N PHE A 770 -4.33 16.49 28.84
CA PHE A 770 -3.90 15.11 28.88
C PHE A 770 -2.49 15.09 29.49
N PHE A 771 -2.42 14.82 30.79
CA PHE A 771 -1.18 14.46 31.46
C PHE A 771 -0.74 13.10 30.90
N GLY A 772 0.11 13.13 29.87
CA GLY A 772 0.84 11.96 29.40
C GLY A 772 1.68 11.41 30.54
N GLY A 773 1.26 10.26 31.08
CA GLY A 773 1.87 9.67 32.26
C GLY A 773 0.97 8.64 32.92
N TYR A 774 1.02 7.39 32.43
CA TYR A 774 0.54 6.25 33.21
C TYR A 774 1.29 6.20 34.55
N PRO A 775 0.60 6.19 35.71
CA PRO A 775 1.27 5.99 36.98
C PRO A 775 1.86 4.58 37.04
N SER A 776 3.19 4.51 37.13
CA SER A 776 3.88 3.27 37.47
C SER A 776 3.53 2.84 38.91
N ALA A 777 3.55 1.53 39.16
CA ALA A 777 3.14 0.97 40.45
C ALA A 777 4.03 1.48 41.60
N GLY A 778 3.42 2.20 42.56
CA GLY A 778 4.11 2.74 43.73
C GLY A 778 3.15 3.10 44.86
N SER A 779 3.23 2.32 45.94
CA SER A 779 2.66 2.51 47.30
C SER A 779 1.90 3.82 47.61
N TRP A 780 0.62 3.70 47.95
CA TRP A 780 -0.17 4.76 48.62
C TRP A 780 0.10 4.81 50.14
N PRO A 781 0.17 6.00 50.76
CA PRO A 781 0.08 6.16 52.21
C PRO A 781 -1.39 6.13 52.70
N TRP A 782 -1.59 5.66 53.93
CA TRP A 782 -2.90 5.42 54.55
C TRP A 782 -3.68 6.71 54.91
N PRO A 783 -5.03 6.70 54.83
CA PRO A 783 -5.88 7.70 55.48
C PRO A 783 -6.14 7.35 56.97
N PRO A 784 -6.50 8.34 57.82
CA PRO A 784 -6.77 8.12 59.24
C PRO A 784 -8.15 7.49 59.51
N GLN A 785 -8.26 6.85 60.68
CA GLN A 785 -9.43 6.10 61.14
C GLN A 785 -10.58 7.02 61.62
N GLY A 786 -11.84 6.62 61.42
CA GLY A 786 -12.98 7.23 62.12
C GLY A 786 -14.38 6.81 61.68
N ALA A 787 -15.15 6.23 62.61
CA ALA A 787 -16.60 5.94 62.58
C ALA A 787 -17.11 4.76 61.73
N LEU A 788 -18.24 4.18 62.18
CA LEU A 788 -18.68 2.80 61.96
C LEU A 788 -20.20 2.70 61.66
N LEU A 789 -20.60 1.69 60.87
CA LEU A 789 -21.95 1.08 60.74
C LEU A 789 -23.04 1.86 59.92
N PRO A 790 -24.03 1.16 59.32
CA PRO A 790 -23.87 0.00 58.45
C PRO A 790 -24.81 -0.04 57.20
N LEU A 791 -24.42 -0.85 56.21
CA LEU A 791 -25.25 -1.61 55.25
C LEU A 791 -26.56 -0.99 54.71
N GLY A 792 -26.54 -0.62 53.43
CA GLY A 792 -27.71 -0.58 52.55
C GLY A 792 -27.36 -1.12 51.16
N PHE A 793 -27.80 -2.33 50.83
CA PHE A 793 -27.63 -2.91 49.48
C PHE A 793 -28.52 -2.15 48.48
N GLY A 794 -27.92 -1.67 47.39
CA GLY A 794 -28.65 -1.08 46.26
C GLY A 794 -28.00 -1.46 44.94
N LEU A 795 -28.54 -2.49 44.27
CA LEU A 795 -28.31 -2.64 42.84
C LEU A 795 -28.93 -1.45 42.13
N CYS A 796 -28.19 -0.81 41.24
CA CYS A 796 -28.78 0.05 40.21
C CYS A 796 -28.23 -0.36 38.85
N LEU A 797 -29.08 -0.99 38.03
CA LEU A 797 -28.85 -1.03 36.59
C LEU A 797 -28.98 0.40 36.07
N CYS A 798 -28.02 0.84 35.26
CA CYS A 798 -28.24 1.95 34.33
C CYS A 798 -28.13 1.39 32.90
N LEU A 799 -29.29 1.16 32.30
CA LEU A 799 -29.42 1.16 30.85
C LEU A 799 -28.96 2.52 30.33
N TYR A 800 -28.08 2.53 29.33
CA TYR A 800 -28.00 3.65 28.39
C TYR A 800 -28.64 3.19 27.08
N ALA A 801 -29.60 3.98 26.62
CA ALA A 801 -30.29 3.81 25.36
C ALA A 801 -30.19 5.12 24.58
N LEU A 802 -30.11 4.99 23.25
CA LEU A 802 -29.97 6.04 22.23
C LEU A 802 -28.60 6.72 22.20
#